data_AF-A0A1F0RYP7-F1
#
_entry.id   AF-A0A1F0RYP7-F1
#
_cell.length_a   1.000
_cell.length_b   1.000
_cell.length_c   1.000
_cell.angle_alpha   90.00
_cell.angle_beta   90.00
_cell.angle_gamma   90.00
#
_symmetry.space_group_name_H-M   'P 1'
#
loop_
_entity.id
_entity.type
_entity.pdbx_description
1 polymer ?
#
loop_
_entity_poly.entity_id
_entity_poly.type
_entity_poly.pdbx_seq_one_letter_code
_entity_poly.pdbx_strand_id
1 'polypeptide(L)'
;MYCVHQTPVYNSNGYSTRTRGVAKGLKAAGCDVVVVGRAGYPWDSKADVKKPKELRNSVEMDGVDYVHLPGGNLNRDPFDLFVLECADALVREARIQRPRVIQSASNFRTALPALIAARRVGVPFVYEVRGLWEFTEVAAKPHFKDTERFNLMRDLETFVAQNADVVLAITRQVEQELVARGVPADKIVVAPNAVDQDVFLPLPRDVDYAKSKRISTEVPIIGFAGSMVEYEGLHLLLEASSRLQQRGIGHQIVFAGSGAAEKSLKEQARDFELGDWVRFLGRLPQEEMPRLQSTFDIVCCPRLSTIVTELVSPLKPLESFATSKATVLSDVAPNVDLAGEGNSRALLFEADNVEALERALEKVIVDDDLRADLGRTARLWAVTERSWTSIGAIMEQAHKKAELSYEEATANSRSLRELHVGVIGDEFTRTTLQSAFDVELLDRERWSDQLSNDRQFDLIFVESAWEGNEGQWSRGIGHYSDEESADLRGLLNLAKELGVPTVFWNKEDPVHFVRFAPNAALFDHVFTTDANVIPRYHATPGQVNRTISALPFYAQPEIHNPLPTDRPFHESIAYAGTYYGDRYKERSKGLEMLLEAASRYPLDIYDRQAKNPDSPYKFPLKYQPSVRGALPYSEVIKSYRTHLVHLNVNSVLNSPTMFSRRVVEIPACGGLVLSPYGRGITETLGSNVACSNRDDDHRAWLYDWTSNPLGRLEEIWRQMRTIYRSHTTETALAILARTAGVPVSGLHLAQYVARLELVDCDATTRDEIITALLSQSRLPLAVLSNTLNDADRAQIEAAGIRVVDSLEEAETLSDNLFEVAFAQPAARTFAEDVLLPTRFGDYEEIHVRDGESFAISDPTIELLGDAEAAGRSSDGIVARRIGDQSLGYPRVVVTLPVEQDIEFWNDADSPAATRTTHQTDETSAADAFHGKKVVIAGHDLKFAQGILAALHDAGAEVLIDHWESHSKHDEAHSLELLKQADVVLCEWGLGNAVWYSQNVREDQRLVVRVHSQELFRPYLKQTFVENVDTFIFVGELIRAAAVTSHGIPPEKTVIIPNPVDIESLAIPKEPGVEKTIGFVGIVPRSKRLDRALDVLEDLLNRDPEFVLRIKGKTPEDYPWMKNRPEEMRFYEQQYRRIDEINARFPGAVVFDGFSPNMAEWYSKVGIVLSTSEFESFHLTIADGAASGALPLALNWPGADRIYPTAWLAGTSSDIAERIIETVTNSSSEIVSNQFMATVERFDKKRVLSAVLAVLGG
;
A
#
# COMPACT_ATOMS: atom_id res chain seq x y z
N MET A 1 5.48 -8.49 0.47
CA MET A 1 5.82 -8.34 -0.97
C MET A 1 4.67 -8.87 -1.82
N TYR A 2 4.20 -8.09 -2.79
CA TYR A 2 3.05 -8.42 -3.62
C TYR A 2 3.43 -8.61 -5.10
N CYS A 3 3.48 -9.85 -5.55
CA CYS A 3 3.92 -10.24 -6.89
C CYS A 3 2.77 -10.21 -7.91
N VAL A 4 2.89 -9.40 -8.96
CA VAL A 4 1.80 -9.16 -9.92
C VAL A 4 2.23 -9.36 -11.37
N HIS A 5 1.26 -9.73 -12.22
CA HIS A 5 1.49 -9.92 -13.65
C HIS A 5 1.77 -8.61 -14.39
N GLN A 6 1.11 -7.53 -13.99
CA GLN A 6 1.22 -6.18 -14.55
C GLN A 6 1.04 -5.14 -13.43
N THR A 7 1.64 -3.97 -13.61
CA THR A 7 1.57 -2.85 -12.66
C THR A 7 0.85 -1.63 -13.26
N PRO A 8 0.20 -0.80 -12.44
CA PRO A 8 -0.42 0.46 -12.86
C PRO A 8 0.56 1.48 -13.48
N VAL A 9 1.86 1.34 -13.20
CA VAL A 9 2.93 2.18 -13.77
C VAL A 9 2.97 2.13 -15.31
N TYR A 10 2.78 0.94 -15.90
CA TYR A 10 2.92 0.76 -17.36
C TYR A 10 1.65 0.37 -18.10
N ASN A 11 0.61 -0.06 -17.38
CA ASN A 11 -0.65 -0.48 -17.98
C ASN A 11 -1.86 0.01 -17.18
N SER A 12 -2.90 0.46 -17.88
CA SER A 12 -4.20 0.84 -17.30
C SER A 12 -5.30 -0.12 -17.77
N ASN A 13 -5.63 -1.10 -16.94
CA ASN A 13 -6.70 -2.09 -17.14
C ASN A 13 -7.23 -2.60 -15.77
N GLY A 14 -8.26 -3.45 -15.78
CA GLY A 14 -8.87 -3.94 -14.53
C GLY A 14 -7.91 -4.64 -13.56
N TYR A 15 -6.90 -5.36 -14.06
CA TYR A 15 -5.89 -5.99 -13.20
C TYR A 15 -4.99 -4.95 -12.54
N SER A 16 -4.54 -3.93 -13.28
CA SER A 16 -3.66 -2.90 -12.71
C SER A 16 -4.40 -1.94 -11.79
N THR A 17 -5.67 -1.61 -12.09
CA THR A 17 -6.55 -0.85 -11.18
C THR A 17 -6.73 -1.59 -9.85
N ARG A 18 -7.03 -2.90 -9.89
CA ARG A 18 -7.12 -3.70 -8.66
C ARG A 18 -5.79 -3.81 -7.94
N THR A 19 -4.66 -3.97 -8.64
CA THR A 19 -3.34 -3.98 -8.00
C THR A 19 -3.09 -2.69 -7.22
N ARG A 20 -3.36 -1.52 -7.83
CA ARG A 20 -3.23 -0.22 -7.16
C ARG A 20 -4.14 -0.13 -5.93
N GLY A 21 -5.40 -0.53 -6.09
CA GLY A 21 -6.39 -0.54 -5.02
C GLY A 21 -6.01 -1.45 -3.84
N VAL A 22 -5.59 -2.69 -4.11
CA VAL A 22 -5.13 -3.63 -3.09
C VAL A 22 -3.88 -3.11 -2.37
N ALA A 23 -2.91 -2.56 -3.11
CA ALA A 23 -1.71 -1.99 -2.51
C ALA A 23 -2.04 -0.82 -1.56
N LYS A 24 -2.90 0.12 -1.99
CA LYS A 24 -3.40 1.22 -1.15
C LYS A 24 -4.18 0.70 0.06
N GLY A 25 -5.02 -0.33 -0.14
CA GLY A 25 -5.79 -0.97 0.92
C GLY A 25 -4.91 -1.61 1.99
N LEU A 26 -3.91 -2.40 1.59
CA LEU A 26 -2.94 -3.01 2.50
C LEU A 26 -2.13 -1.95 3.26
N LYS A 27 -1.67 -0.88 2.59
CA LYS A 27 -1.00 0.25 3.26
C LYS A 27 -1.92 0.92 4.28
N ALA A 28 -3.18 1.15 3.94
CA ALA A 28 -4.18 1.70 4.87
C ALA A 28 -4.49 0.78 6.06
N ALA A 29 -4.29 -0.53 5.92
CA ALA A 29 -4.36 -1.51 7.00
C ALA A 29 -3.06 -1.59 7.85
N GLY A 30 -2.09 -0.71 7.61
CA GLY A 30 -0.82 -0.65 8.36
C GLY A 30 0.27 -1.59 7.83
N CYS A 31 0.09 -2.21 6.66
CA CYS A 31 1.12 -3.07 6.07
C CYS A 31 2.21 -2.26 5.35
N ASP A 32 3.47 -2.69 5.49
CA ASP A 32 4.59 -2.27 4.63
C ASP A 32 4.55 -3.09 3.32
N VAL A 33 4.25 -2.41 2.21
CA VAL A 33 3.92 -3.06 0.93
C VAL A 33 4.90 -2.61 -0.15
N VAL A 34 5.51 -3.60 -0.80
CA VAL A 34 6.20 -3.45 -2.09
C VAL A 34 5.50 -4.30 -3.14
N VAL A 35 5.21 -3.72 -4.30
CA VAL A 35 4.63 -4.42 -5.45
C VAL A 35 5.72 -4.79 -6.43
N VAL A 36 5.85 -6.06 -6.76
CA VAL A 36 6.90 -6.58 -7.64
C VAL A 36 6.26 -7.16 -8.89
N GLY A 37 6.57 -6.58 -10.05
CA GLY A 37 6.18 -7.16 -11.34
C GLY A 37 6.95 -8.46 -11.60
N ARG A 38 6.31 -9.42 -12.26
CA ARG A 38 7.02 -10.63 -12.74
C ARG A 38 8.28 -10.25 -13.54
N ALA A 39 9.30 -11.10 -13.49
CA ALA A 39 10.51 -10.89 -14.28
C ALA A 39 10.18 -10.76 -15.78
N GLY A 40 10.90 -9.86 -16.46
CA GLY A 40 10.70 -9.54 -17.87
C GLY A 40 9.62 -8.48 -18.16
N TYR A 41 8.71 -8.20 -17.23
CA TYR A 41 7.76 -7.09 -17.36
C TYR A 41 8.40 -5.77 -16.91
N PRO A 42 8.23 -4.64 -17.64
CA PRO A 42 7.35 -4.43 -18.80
C PRO A 42 8.00 -4.68 -20.17
N TRP A 43 9.24 -5.17 -20.22
CA TRP A 43 10.01 -5.29 -21.46
C TRP A 43 9.39 -6.28 -22.45
N ASP A 44 8.78 -7.36 -21.96
CA ASP A 44 8.17 -8.39 -22.77
C ASP A 44 6.67 -8.18 -23.12
N SER A 45 6.03 -7.12 -22.63
CA SER A 45 4.60 -6.85 -22.83
C SER A 45 4.34 -5.57 -23.65
N LYS A 46 3.08 -5.30 -24.02
CA LYS A 46 2.71 -3.96 -24.52
C LYS A 46 2.50 -3.02 -23.34
N ALA A 47 3.07 -1.82 -23.39
CA ALA A 47 2.94 -0.79 -22.35
C ALA A 47 2.20 0.43 -22.90
N ASP A 48 1.41 1.08 -22.06
CA ASP A 48 0.67 2.31 -22.38
C ASP A 48 1.57 3.54 -22.32
N VAL A 49 2.70 3.46 -21.60
CA VAL A 49 3.72 4.51 -21.49
C VAL A 49 5.10 4.00 -21.92
N LYS A 50 6.07 4.90 -22.05
CA LYS A 50 7.43 4.58 -22.49
C LYS A 50 8.14 3.65 -21.48
N LYS A 51 8.70 2.54 -21.98
CA LYS A 51 9.44 1.57 -21.17
C LYS A 51 10.82 2.12 -20.74
N PRO A 52 11.30 1.76 -19.54
CA PRO A 52 12.65 2.09 -19.07
C PRO A 52 13.72 1.23 -19.76
N LYS A 53 15.00 1.52 -19.48
CA LYS A 53 16.10 0.59 -19.80
C LYS A 53 15.90 -0.73 -19.04
N GLU A 54 16.36 -1.84 -19.61
CA GLU A 54 16.22 -3.19 -19.04
C GLU A 54 17.20 -3.44 -17.89
N LEU A 55 16.91 -2.79 -16.76
CA LEU A 55 17.62 -2.86 -15.49
C LEU A 55 16.58 -2.86 -14.37
N ARG A 56 16.93 -3.40 -13.20
CA ARG A 56 16.06 -3.28 -12.02
C ARG A 56 15.76 -1.80 -11.76
N ASN A 57 14.47 -1.46 -11.60
CA ASN A 57 14.03 -0.13 -11.20
C ASN A 57 12.86 -0.21 -10.21
N SER A 58 12.65 0.89 -9.48
CA SER A 58 11.46 1.11 -8.64
C SER A 58 10.81 2.44 -9.05
N VAL A 59 9.49 2.52 -8.94
CA VAL A 59 8.71 3.75 -9.10
C VAL A 59 7.75 3.82 -7.92
N GLU A 60 7.81 4.89 -7.15
CA GLU A 60 6.85 5.12 -6.08
C GLU A 60 5.53 5.67 -6.65
N MET A 61 4.41 5.13 -6.18
CA MET A 61 3.07 5.64 -6.50
C MET A 61 2.13 5.36 -5.33
N ASP A 62 1.40 6.39 -4.89
CA ASP A 62 0.54 6.35 -3.70
C ASP A 62 1.31 5.90 -2.42
N GLY A 63 2.60 6.28 -2.35
CA GLY A 63 3.52 5.88 -1.29
C GLY A 63 3.78 4.36 -1.23
N VAL A 64 3.64 3.66 -2.35
CA VAL A 64 4.01 2.24 -2.49
C VAL A 64 5.04 2.11 -3.60
N ASP A 65 6.10 1.35 -3.32
CA ASP A 65 7.13 1.02 -4.30
C ASP A 65 6.64 -0.03 -5.31
N TYR A 66 6.77 0.27 -6.61
CA TYR A 66 6.53 -0.66 -7.71
C TYR A 66 7.86 -1.03 -8.38
N VAL A 67 8.34 -2.25 -8.10
CA VAL A 67 9.62 -2.77 -8.58
C VAL A 67 9.43 -3.59 -9.86
N HIS A 68 10.30 -3.38 -10.85
CA HIS A 68 10.35 -4.18 -12.08
C HIS A 68 11.71 -4.85 -12.26
N LEU A 69 11.68 -6.14 -12.58
CA LEU A 69 12.86 -7.00 -12.61
C LEU A 69 13.16 -7.45 -14.06
N PRO A 70 14.37 -7.18 -14.58
CA PRO A 70 14.79 -7.74 -15.86
C PRO A 70 14.94 -9.27 -15.75
N GLY A 71 14.77 -10.01 -16.85
CA GLY A 71 14.89 -11.46 -16.84
C GLY A 71 14.15 -12.15 -17.99
N GLY A 72 13.74 -13.40 -17.75
CA GLY A 72 13.07 -14.26 -18.73
C GLY A 72 11.88 -13.58 -19.41
N ASN A 73 11.68 -13.89 -20.69
CA ASN A 73 10.63 -13.34 -21.53
C ASN A 73 9.51 -14.36 -21.71
N LEU A 74 8.34 -14.08 -21.13
CA LEU A 74 7.20 -15.00 -21.10
C LEU A 74 6.66 -15.37 -22.49
N ASN A 75 6.90 -14.54 -23.49
CA ASN A 75 6.40 -14.75 -24.86
C ASN A 75 7.40 -15.49 -25.76
N ARG A 76 8.66 -15.59 -25.36
CA ARG A 76 9.76 -16.18 -26.15
C ARG A 76 10.29 -17.46 -25.53
N ASP A 77 10.48 -17.47 -24.22
CA ASP A 77 11.22 -18.53 -23.52
C ASP A 77 10.29 -19.71 -23.19
N PRO A 78 10.80 -20.95 -23.14
CA PRO A 78 10.04 -22.09 -22.65
C PRO A 78 9.48 -21.82 -21.25
N PHE A 79 8.22 -22.19 -21.03
CA PHE A 79 7.48 -21.74 -19.85
C PHE A 79 8.08 -22.25 -18.53
N ASP A 80 8.54 -23.50 -18.51
CA ASP A 80 9.26 -24.11 -17.39
C ASP A 80 10.56 -23.36 -17.05
N LEU A 81 11.35 -22.99 -18.07
CA LEU A 81 12.56 -22.19 -17.89
C LEU A 81 12.25 -20.79 -17.38
N PHE A 82 11.23 -20.14 -17.97
CA PHE A 82 10.75 -18.84 -17.52
C PHE A 82 10.35 -18.85 -16.03
N VAL A 83 9.65 -19.89 -15.57
CA VAL A 83 9.23 -20.02 -14.17
C VAL A 83 10.45 -20.08 -13.26
N LEU A 84 11.48 -20.86 -13.59
CA LEU A 84 12.68 -20.98 -12.76
C LEU A 84 13.48 -19.67 -12.72
N GLU A 85 13.66 -19.02 -13.87
CA GLU A 85 14.36 -17.72 -13.94
C GLU A 85 13.60 -16.61 -13.21
N CYS A 86 12.28 -16.58 -13.35
CA CYS A 86 11.44 -15.62 -12.64
C CYS A 86 11.46 -15.87 -11.13
N ALA A 87 11.44 -17.14 -10.69
CA ALA A 87 11.58 -17.48 -9.28
C ALA A 87 12.92 -17.01 -8.71
N ASP A 88 14.02 -17.19 -9.44
CA ASP A 88 15.35 -16.70 -9.04
C ASP A 88 15.40 -15.17 -8.88
N ALA A 89 14.82 -14.43 -9.82
CA ALA A 89 14.72 -12.98 -9.74
C ALA A 89 13.88 -12.53 -8.53
N LEU A 90 12.76 -13.22 -8.25
CA LEU A 90 11.92 -12.94 -7.09
C LEU A 90 12.60 -13.29 -5.76
N VAL A 91 13.42 -14.35 -5.70
CA VAL A 91 14.25 -14.66 -4.51
C VAL A 91 15.25 -13.55 -4.26
N ARG A 92 15.89 -13.03 -5.30
CA ARG A 92 16.85 -11.91 -5.19
C ARG A 92 16.16 -10.66 -4.64
N GLU A 93 14.99 -10.33 -5.17
CA GLU A 93 14.20 -9.19 -4.70
C GLU A 93 13.71 -9.41 -3.25
N ALA A 94 13.25 -10.62 -2.92
CA ALA A 94 12.84 -10.96 -1.55
C ALA A 94 13.99 -10.83 -0.55
N ARG A 95 15.26 -11.05 -0.94
CA ARG A 95 16.41 -10.81 -0.06
C ARG A 95 16.66 -9.33 0.23
N ILE A 96 16.33 -8.44 -0.71
CA ILE A 96 16.39 -6.98 -0.53
C ILE A 96 15.22 -6.52 0.34
N GLN A 97 14.00 -6.94 -0.04
CA GLN A 97 12.76 -6.47 0.58
C GLN A 97 12.45 -7.15 1.92
N ARG A 98 12.99 -8.34 2.16
CA ARG A 98 12.80 -9.17 3.36
C ARG A 98 11.31 -9.31 3.77
N PRO A 99 10.46 -9.79 2.85
CA PRO A 99 9.03 -9.83 3.11
C PRO A 99 8.69 -10.82 4.22
N ARG A 100 7.78 -10.44 5.12
CA ARG A 100 7.13 -11.36 6.07
C ARG A 100 6.19 -12.34 5.35
N VAL A 101 5.51 -11.87 4.30
CA VAL A 101 4.61 -12.67 3.44
C VAL A 101 4.83 -12.33 1.97
N ILE A 102 4.77 -13.36 1.11
CA ILE A 102 4.70 -13.19 -0.35
C ILE A 102 3.28 -13.48 -0.80
N GLN A 103 2.57 -12.45 -1.27
CA GLN A 103 1.30 -12.60 -1.95
C GLN A 103 1.53 -12.57 -3.46
N SER A 104 0.83 -13.40 -4.23
CA SER A 104 0.78 -13.26 -5.68
C SER A 104 -0.64 -13.17 -6.22
N ALA A 105 -0.85 -12.31 -7.21
CA ALA A 105 -2.11 -12.20 -7.93
C ALA A 105 -2.09 -13.03 -9.22
N SER A 106 -3.25 -13.61 -9.57
CA SER A 106 -3.45 -14.43 -10.77
C SER A 106 -2.71 -13.91 -11.99
N ASN A 107 -2.18 -14.80 -12.83
CA ASN A 107 -2.42 -16.26 -12.87
C ASN A 107 -1.21 -17.09 -12.40
N PHE A 108 -1.29 -18.42 -12.56
CA PHE A 108 -0.19 -19.36 -12.30
C PHE A 108 1.15 -18.97 -12.94
N ARG A 109 1.17 -18.22 -14.05
CA ARG A 109 2.43 -17.79 -14.71
C ARG A 109 3.22 -16.80 -13.84
N THR A 110 2.54 -16.04 -12.99
CA THR A 110 3.16 -15.15 -11.99
C THR A 110 3.23 -15.85 -10.63
N ALA A 111 2.19 -16.60 -10.27
CA ALA A 111 2.06 -17.14 -8.94
C ALA A 111 2.90 -18.38 -8.68
N LEU A 112 3.16 -19.22 -9.69
CA LEU A 112 4.07 -20.36 -9.56
C LEU A 112 5.51 -19.93 -9.25
N PRO A 113 6.14 -18.98 -9.98
CA PRO A 113 7.47 -18.50 -9.59
C PRO A 113 7.48 -17.79 -8.24
N ALA A 114 6.41 -17.08 -7.87
CA ALA A 114 6.29 -16.46 -6.55
C ALA A 114 6.15 -17.49 -5.41
N LEU A 115 5.40 -18.58 -5.62
CA LEU A 115 5.32 -19.72 -4.70
C LEU A 115 6.69 -20.36 -4.52
N ILE A 116 7.40 -20.64 -5.61
CA ILE A 116 8.76 -21.20 -5.55
C ILE A 116 9.67 -20.25 -4.77
N ALA A 117 9.62 -18.94 -5.05
CA ALA A 117 10.42 -17.96 -4.32
C ALA A 117 10.10 -17.95 -2.82
N ALA A 118 8.82 -17.98 -2.45
CA ALA A 118 8.36 -18.05 -1.06
C ALA A 118 8.88 -19.28 -0.33
N ARG A 119 8.83 -20.46 -0.98
CA ARG A 119 9.38 -21.70 -0.40
C ARG A 119 10.90 -21.69 -0.29
N ARG A 120 11.61 -21.04 -1.23
CA ARG A 120 13.08 -20.91 -1.17
C ARG A 120 13.53 -19.98 -0.05
N VAL A 121 12.90 -18.81 0.11
CA VAL A 121 13.23 -17.88 1.20
C VAL A 121 12.64 -18.31 2.54
N GLY A 122 11.61 -19.15 2.52
CA GLY A 122 10.97 -19.74 3.70
C GLY A 122 10.00 -18.80 4.38
N VAL A 123 9.07 -18.23 3.61
CA VAL A 123 8.00 -17.35 4.10
C VAL A 123 6.63 -17.86 3.63
N PRO A 124 5.53 -17.49 4.33
CA PRO A 124 4.18 -17.81 3.91
C PRO A 124 3.87 -17.28 2.51
N PHE A 125 3.06 -18.05 1.78
CA PHE A 125 2.59 -17.73 0.44
C PHE A 125 1.06 -17.62 0.41
N VAL A 126 0.59 -16.47 -0.06
CA VAL A 126 -0.84 -16.19 -0.26
C VAL A 126 -1.15 -16.05 -1.74
N TYR A 127 -2.12 -16.83 -2.23
CA TYR A 127 -2.50 -16.80 -3.64
C TYR A 127 -3.84 -16.09 -3.87
N GLU A 128 -3.83 -14.97 -4.59
CA GLU A 128 -5.04 -14.23 -4.96
C GLU A 128 -5.54 -14.62 -6.36
N VAL A 129 -6.63 -15.38 -6.38
CA VAL A 129 -7.33 -15.82 -7.59
C VAL A 129 -8.31 -14.75 -8.06
N ARG A 130 -7.86 -13.90 -8.98
CA ARG A 130 -8.65 -12.80 -9.57
C ARG A 130 -9.54 -13.22 -10.74
N GLY A 131 -9.27 -14.38 -11.30
CA GLY A 131 -9.98 -14.94 -12.44
C GLY A 131 -9.22 -16.12 -13.03
N LEU A 132 -9.94 -16.93 -13.80
CA LEU A 132 -9.44 -18.19 -14.35
C LEU A 132 -9.23 -18.01 -15.86
N TRP A 133 -7.97 -17.87 -16.26
CA TRP A 133 -7.60 -17.48 -17.62
C TRP A 133 -7.94 -18.56 -18.66
N GLU A 134 -7.98 -19.83 -18.24
CA GLU A 134 -8.42 -20.94 -19.07
C GLU A 134 -9.88 -20.74 -19.51
N PHE A 135 -10.76 -20.24 -18.63
CA PHE A 135 -12.14 -19.92 -18.99
C PHE A 135 -12.24 -18.62 -19.81
N THR A 136 -11.33 -17.68 -19.57
CA THR A 136 -11.24 -16.45 -20.39
C THR A 136 -10.91 -16.79 -21.85
N GLU A 137 -10.01 -17.74 -22.09
CA GLU A 137 -9.72 -18.25 -23.43
C GLU A 137 -10.91 -19.01 -24.03
N VAL A 138 -11.63 -19.84 -23.24
CA VAL A 138 -12.84 -20.53 -23.69
C VAL A 138 -13.93 -19.56 -24.15
N ALA A 139 -14.11 -18.44 -23.43
CA ALA A 139 -15.10 -17.43 -23.80
C ALA A 139 -14.84 -16.81 -25.18
N ALA A 140 -13.57 -16.67 -25.58
CA ALA A 140 -13.20 -16.20 -26.91
C ALA A 140 -13.10 -17.32 -27.96
N LYS A 141 -12.84 -18.56 -27.52
CA LYS A 141 -12.56 -19.73 -28.36
C LYS A 141 -13.20 -20.98 -27.74
N PRO A 142 -14.48 -21.29 -28.02
CA PRO A 142 -15.19 -22.39 -27.36
C PRO A 142 -14.47 -23.75 -27.41
N HIS A 143 -13.85 -24.09 -28.55
CA HIS A 143 -13.09 -25.35 -28.73
C HIS A 143 -11.81 -25.45 -27.88
N PHE A 144 -11.37 -24.36 -27.24
CA PHE A 144 -10.18 -24.38 -26.38
C PHE A 144 -10.36 -25.28 -25.16
N LYS A 145 -11.60 -25.44 -24.67
CA LYS A 145 -11.95 -26.26 -23.51
C LYS A 145 -11.50 -27.72 -23.64
N ASP A 146 -11.46 -28.24 -24.86
CA ASP A 146 -11.16 -29.64 -25.16
C ASP A 146 -9.65 -29.87 -25.44
N THR A 147 -8.80 -28.87 -25.19
CA THR A 147 -7.36 -28.94 -25.51
C THR A 147 -6.50 -29.34 -24.31
N GLU A 148 -5.35 -29.96 -24.57
CA GLU A 148 -4.33 -30.23 -23.54
C GLU A 148 -3.85 -28.96 -22.83
N ARG A 149 -3.82 -27.83 -23.56
CA ARG A 149 -3.42 -26.52 -23.00
C ARG A 149 -4.42 -26.00 -21.97
N PHE A 150 -5.72 -26.24 -22.17
CA PHE A 150 -6.73 -25.90 -21.17
C PHE A 150 -6.53 -26.72 -19.88
N ASN A 151 -6.34 -28.04 -20.01
CA ASN A 151 -6.10 -28.92 -18.87
C ASN A 151 -4.84 -28.50 -18.11
N LEU A 152 -3.73 -28.24 -18.81
CA LEU A 152 -2.49 -27.77 -18.19
C LEU A 152 -2.67 -26.45 -17.43
N MET A 153 -3.38 -25.48 -18.01
CA MET A 153 -3.65 -24.20 -17.33
C MET A 153 -4.48 -24.39 -16.06
N ARG A 154 -5.53 -25.20 -16.14
CA ARG A 154 -6.38 -25.55 -14.99
C ARG A 154 -5.57 -26.26 -13.90
N ASP A 155 -4.75 -27.23 -14.28
CA ASP A 155 -3.96 -28.05 -13.35
C ASP A 155 -2.91 -27.20 -12.63
N LEU A 156 -2.21 -26.32 -13.35
CA LEU A 156 -1.22 -25.42 -12.74
C LEU A 156 -1.86 -24.36 -11.84
N GLU A 157 -3.02 -23.82 -12.22
CA GLU A 157 -3.77 -22.89 -11.38
C GLU A 157 -4.23 -23.57 -10.07
N THR A 158 -4.71 -24.82 -10.19
CA THR A 158 -5.11 -25.65 -9.04
C THR A 158 -3.92 -26.00 -8.16
N PHE A 159 -2.80 -26.39 -8.78
CA PHE A 159 -1.57 -26.73 -8.07
C PHE A 159 -1.06 -25.56 -7.21
N VAL A 160 -1.04 -24.35 -7.75
CA VAL A 160 -0.62 -23.16 -6.99
C VAL A 160 -1.58 -22.89 -5.84
N ALA A 161 -2.89 -22.97 -6.06
CA ALA A 161 -3.89 -22.76 -5.01
C ALA A 161 -3.81 -23.80 -3.89
N GLN A 162 -3.59 -25.08 -4.21
CA GLN A 162 -3.45 -26.14 -3.20
C GLN A 162 -2.18 -25.98 -2.34
N ASN A 163 -1.10 -25.47 -2.94
CA ASN A 163 0.18 -25.27 -2.28
C ASN A 163 0.32 -23.90 -1.59
N ALA A 164 -0.69 -23.04 -1.69
CA ALA A 164 -0.75 -21.81 -0.92
C ALA A 164 -1.12 -22.09 0.55
N ASP A 165 -0.62 -21.23 1.44
CA ASP A 165 -0.98 -21.28 2.87
C ASP A 165 -2.40 -20.72 3.05
N VAL A 166 -2.73 -19.65 2.31
CA VAL A 166 -4.09 -19.10 2.17
C VAL A 166 -4.37 -18.72 0.71
N VAL A 167 -5.62 -18.86 0.28
CA VAL A 167 -6.09 -18.47 -1.05
C VAL A 167 -7.13 -17.36 -0.93
N LEU A 168 -6.95 -16.27 -1.66
CA LEU A 168 -7.91 -15.17 -1.75
C LEU A 168 -8.74 -15.34 -3.02
N ALA A 169 -10.07 -15.49 -2.89
CA ALA A 169 -10.99 -15.59 -4.02
C ALA A 169 -11.72 -14.26 -4.24
N ILE A 170 -11.82 -13.81 -5.49
CA ILE A 170 -12.48 -12.52 -5.81
C ILE A 170 -14.01 -12.56 -5.72
N THR A 171 -14.59 -13.75 -5.68
CA THR A 171 -16.04 -14.00 -5.55
C THR A 171 -16.28 -15.33 -4.85
N ARG A 172 -17.51 -15.53 -4.35
CA ARG A 172 -17.95 -16.83 -3.80
C ARG A 172 -17.99 -17.92 -4.87
N GLN A 173 -18.25 -17.55 -6.12
CA GLN A 173 -18.28 -18.50 -7.22
C GLN A 173 -16.86 -19.01 -7.57
N VAL A 174 -15.85 -18.15 -7.50
CA VAL A 174 -14.44 -18.57 -7.62
C VAL A 174 -14.02 -19.44 -6.44
N GLU A 175 -14.44 -19.11 -5.22
CA GLU A 175 -14.24 -19.98 -4.05
C GLU A 175 -14.83 -21.38 -4.29
N GLN A 176 -16.10 -21.47 -4.71
CA GLN A 176 -16.77 -22.74 -5.00
C GLN A 176 -16.05 -23.54 -6.09
N GLU A 177 -15.60 -22.88 -7.16
CA GLU A 177 -14.82 -23.52 -8.22
C GLU A 177 -13.47 -24.04 -7.71
N LEU A 178 -12.79 -23.30 -6.82
CA LEU A 178 -11.54 -23.76 -6.19
C LEU A 178 -11.77 -24.95 -5.25
N VAL A 179 -12.85 -24.94 -4.47
CA VAL A 179 -13.26 -26.09 -3.65
C VAL A 179 -13.55 -27.30 -4.53
N ALA A 180 -14.26 -27.13 -5.64
CA ALA A 180 -14.54 -28.19 -6.60
C ALA A 180 -13.25 -28.75 -7.26
N ARG A 181 -12.19 -27.95 -7.33
CA ARG A 181 -10.84 -28.36 -7.77
C ARG A 181 -10.01 -29.03 -6.67
N GLY A 182 -10.53 -29.14 -5.46
CA GLY A 182 -9.86 -29.80 -4.33
C GLY A 182 -8.97 -28.87 -3.50
N VAL A 183 -9.21 -27.55 -3.52
CA VAL A 183 -8.62 -26.63 -2.55
C VAL A 183 -9.45 -26.68 -1.26
N PRO A 184 -8.84 -26.88 -0.07
CA PRO A 184 -9.58 -26.87 1.19
C PRO A 184 -10.32 -25.55 1.43
N ALA A 185 -11.60 -25.62 1.78
CA ALA A 185 -12.46 -24.44 1.95
C ALA A 185 -11.97 -23.51 3.07
N ASP A 186 -11.43 -24.09 4.14
CA ASP A 186 -10.84 -23.36 5.26
C ASP A 186 -9.58 -22.57 4.87
N LYS A 187 -8.93 -22.89 3.74
CA LYS A 187 -7.83 -22.05 3.21
C LYS A 187 -8.31 -20.85 2.40
N ILE A 188 -9.58 -20.80 2.01
CA ILE A 188 -10.09 -19.78 1.09
C ILE A 188 -10.71 -18.62 1.87
N VAL A 189 -10.36 -17.39 1.49
CA VAL A 189 -10.93 -16.15 2.01
C VAL A 189 -11.47 -15.35 0.82
N VAL A 190 -12.73 -14.93 0.87
CA VAL A 190 -13.31 -14.10 -0.19
C VAL A 190 -12.90 -12.65 -0.01
N ALA A 191 -12.11 -12.11 -0.94
CA ALA A 191 -11.64 -10.72 -0.96
C ALA A 191 -12.09 -10.05 -2.27
N PRO A 192 -13.33 -9.53 -2.31
CA PRO A 192 -13.96 -9.23 -3.58
C PRO A 192 -13.51 -7.88 -4.17
N ASN A 193 -14.05 -7.51 -5.33
CA ASN A 193 -13.78 -6.21 -5.94
C ASN A 193 -14.31 -5.04 -5.09
N ALA A 194 -13.57 -3.93 -5.15
CA ALA A 194 -13.82 -2.69 -4.43
C ALA A 194 -13.60 -1.48 -5.36
N VAL A 195 -13.93 -0.29 -4.86
CA VAL A 195 -13.86 0.99 -5.57
C VAL A 195 -13.15 2.04 -4.72
N ASP A 196 -12.44 2.95 -5.39
CA ASP A 196 -11.92 4.16 -4.74
C ASP A 196 -13.03 5.21 -4.65
N GLN A 197 -13.64 5.31 -3.48
CA GLN A 197 -14.75 6.21 -3.19
C GLN A 197 -14.37 7.70 -3.20
N ASP A 198 -13.08 8.03 -3.07
CA ASP A 198 -12.58 9.40 -3.08
C ASP A 198 -12.37 9.89 -4.51
N VAL A 199 -12.06 8.97 -5.44
CA VAL A 199 -12.03 9.25 -6.88
C VAL A 199 -13.45 9.26 -7.47
N PHE A 200 -14.28 8.28 -7.11
CA PHE A 200 -15.64 8.12 -7.65
C PHE A 200 -16.69 8.72 -6.72
N LEU A 201 -16.71 10.06 -6.66
CA LEU A 201 -17.74 10.83 -5.95
C LEU A 201 -18.99 11.04 -6.83
N PRO A 202 -20.19 11.22 -6.24
CA PRO A 202 -21.43 11.46 -6.96
C PRO A 202 -21.50 12.94 -7.38
N LEU A 203 -20.54 13.33 -8.22
CA LEU A 203 -20.38 14.70 -8.68
C LEU A 203 -21.63 15.17 -9.41
N PRO A 204 -22.00 16.46 -9.27
CA PRO A 204 -23.01 17.07 -10.12
C PRO A 204 -22.63 16.93 -11.60
N ARG A 205 -23.63 16.88 -12.47
CA ARG A 205 -23.43 16.73 -13.92
C ARG A 205 -22.54 17.84 -14.47
N ASP A 206 -21.42 17.47 -15.08
CA ASP A 206 -20.53 18.41 -15.77
C ASP A 206 -21.08 18.72 -17.18
N VAL A 207 -21.88 19.78 -17.26
CA VAL A 207 -22.56 20.21 -18.50
C VAL A 207 -21.57 20.58 -19.61
N ASP A 208 -20.45 21.21 -19.27
CA ASP A 208 -19.45 21.62 -20.25
C ASP A 208 -18.69 20.41 -20.80
N TYR A 209 -18.34 19.46 -19.93
CA TYR A 209 -17.77 18.19 -20.37
C TYR A 209 -18.72 17.41 -21.27
N ALA A 210 -19.99 17.27 -20.87
CA ALA A 210 -21.02 16.62 -21.67
C ALA A 210 -21.13 17.26 -23.07
N LYS A 211 -21.21 18.59 -23.13
CA LYS A 211 -21.25 19.35 -24.39
C LYS A 211 -20.01 19.12 -25.25
N SER A 212 -18.82 19.10 -24.65
CA SER A 212 -17.55 18.86 -25.36
C SER A 212 -17.48 17.48 -26.02
N LYS A 213 -18.16 16.49 -25.44
CA LYS A 213 -18.23 15.10 -25.93
C LYS A 213 -19.52 14.78 -26.70
N ARG A 214 -20.40 15.78 -26.92
CA ARG A 214 -21.72 15.63 -27.58
C ARG A 214 -22.65 14.65 -26.86
N ILE A 215 -22.59 14.66 -25.53
CA ILE A 215 -23.50 13.96 -24.63
C ILE A 215 -24.66 14.91 -24.33
N SER A 216 -25.89 14.40 -24.44
CA SER A 216 -27.11 15.18 -24.18
C SER A 216 -27.25 15.49 -22.69
N THR A 217 -27.87 16.62 -22.38
CA THR A 217 -28.31 16.97 -21.01
C THR A 217 -29.82 16.88 -20.84
N GLU A 218 -30.55 16.64 -21.93
CA GLU A 218 -32.01 16.74 -21.99
C GLU A 218 -32.73 15.39 -21.87
N VAL A 219 -31.99 14.29 -22.01
CA VAL A 219 -32.52 12.92 -21.92
C VAL A 219 -31.67 12.09 -20.97
N PRO A 220 -32.21 10.99 -20.40
CA PRO A 220 -31.43 10.05 -19.61
C PRO A 220 -30.24 9.47 -20.40
N ILE A 221 -29.09 9.41 -19.74
CA ILE A 221 -27.84 8.90 -20.30
C ILE A 221 -27.52 7.52 -19.73
N ILE A 222 -27.43 6.53 -20.61
CA ILE A 222 -26.99 5.16 -20.31
C ILE A 222 -25.50 5.04 -20.63
N GLY A 223 -24.68 4.93 -19.60
CA GLY A 223 -23.23 4.86 -19.71
C GLY A 223 -22.67 3.44 -19.65
N PHE A 224 -21.57 3.24 -20.36
CA PHE A 224 -20.67 2.10 -20.18
C PHE A 224 -19.22 2.56 -20.36
N ALA A 225 -18.38 2.34 -19.35
CA ALA A 225 -16.96 2.66 -19.37
C ALA A 225 -16.12 1.40 -19.13
N GLY A 226 -15.37 0.94 -20.13
CA GLY A 226 -14.45 -0.20 -20.00
C GLY A 226 -14.19 -0.93 -21.32
N SER A 227 -13.60 -2.13 -21.21
CA SER A 227 -13.24 -2.93 -22.38
C SER A 227 -14.48 -3.38 -23.17
N MET A 228 -14.46 -3.20 -24.48
CA MET A 228 -15.52 -3.63 -25.39
C MET A 228 -15.22 -5.01 -25.96
N VAL A 229 -15.66 -6.04 -25.24
CA VAL A 229 -15.48 -7.45 -25.59
C VAL A 229 -16.84 -8.16 -25.66
N GLU A 230 -16.89 -9.27 -26.38
CA GLU A 230 -18.15 -9.94 -26.75
C GLU A 230 -19.02 -10.33 -25.55
N TYR A 231 -18.41 -10.93 -24.50
CA TYR A 231 -19.13 -11.35 -23.29
C TYR A 231 -19.69 -10.19 -22.44
N GLU A 232 -19.37 -8.93 -22.75
CA GLU A 232 -20.00 -7.76 -22.10
C GLU A 232 -21.41 -7.49 -22.63
N GLY A 233 -21.82 -8.17 -23.71
CA GLY A 233 -23.21 -8.15 -24.23
C GLY A 233 -23.70 -6.80 -24.72
N LEU A 234 -22.79 -5.87 -25.08
CA LEU A 234 -23.14 -4.51 -25.51
C LEU A 234 -24.03 -4.44 -26.77
N HIS A 235 -24.05 -5.51 -27.56
CA HIS A 235 -24.94 -5.65 -28.71
C HIS A 235 -26.42 -5.73 -28.29
N LEU A 236 -26.72 -6.36 -27.14
CA LEU A 236 -28.07 -6.42 -26.57
C LEU A 236 -28.54 -5.03 -26.15
N LEU A 237 -27.64 -4.21 -25.60
CA LEU A 237 -27.96 -2.83 -25.23
C LEU A 237 -28.29 -1.96 -26.45
N LEU A 238 -27.54 -2.11 -27.54
CA LEU A 238 -27.85 -1.42 -28.80
C LEU A 238 -29.21 -1.85 -29.36
N GLU A 239 -29.52 -3.13 -29.34
CA GLU A 239 -30.80 -3.65 -29.83
C GLU A 239 -31.98 -3.19 -28.96
N ALA A 240 -31.87 -3.32 -27.64
CA ALA A 240 -32.89 -2.83 -26.70
C ALA A 240 -33.13 -1.32 -26.88
N SER A 241 -32.05 -0.54 -27.05
CA SER A 241 -32.15 0.89 -27.31
C SER A 241 -32.89 1.22 -28.60
N SER A 242 -32.63 0.49 -29.69
CA SER A 242 -33.36 0.67 -30.95
C SER A 242 -34.86 0.43 -30.78
N ARG A 243 -35.24 -0.63 -30.07
CA ARG A 243 -36.65 -0.94 -29.77
C ARG A 243 -37.32 0.14 -28.91
N LEU A 244 -36.64 0.63 -27.87
CA LEU A 244 -37.14 1.72 -27.02
C LEU A 244 -37.30 3.04 -27.80
N GLN A 245 -36.34 3.37 -28.68
CA GLN A 245 -36.42 4.56 -29.54
C GLN A 245 -37.60 4.48 -30.52
N GLN A 246 -37.85 3.30 -31.12
CA GLN A 246 -39.03 3.07 -31.98
C GLN A 246 -40.36 3.24 -31.21
N ARG A 247 -40.35 3.00 -29.90
CA ARG A 247 -41.49 3.21 -28.99
C ARG A 247 -41.59 4.66 -28.47
N GLY A 248 -40.67 5.56 -28.86
CA GLY A 248 -40.68 6.96 -28.46
C GLY A 248 -40.06 7.25 -27.08
N ILE A 249 -39.31 6.30 -26.51
CA ILE A 249 -38.63 6.46 -25.22
C ILE A 249 -37.24 7.04 -25.46
N GLY A 250 -37.11 8.37 -25.32
CA GLY A 250 -35.87 9.11 -25.60
C GLY A 250 -34.78 8.88 -24.55
N HIS A 251 -33.60 8.45 -24.99
CA HIS A 251 -32.41 8.24 -24.15
C HIS A 251 -31.14 8.21 -25.03
N GLN A 252 -29.96 8.45 -24.46
CA GLN A 252 -28.68 8.35 -25.19
C GLN A 252 -27.77 7.30 -24.55
N ILE A 253 -27.07 6.51 -25.37
CA ILE A 253 -26.01 5.60 -24.92
C ILE A 253 -24.65 6.25 -25.11
N VAL A 254 -23.79 6.15 -24.11
CA VAL A 254 -22.40 6.61 -24.15
C VAL A 254 -21.45 5.47 -23.80
N PHE A 255 -20.65 5.08 -24.78
CA PHE A 255 -19.59 4.08 -24.67
C PHE A 255 -18.22 4.74 -24.57
N ALA A 256 -17.50 4.48 -23.48
CA ALA A 256 -16.09 4.85 -23.30
C ALA A 256 -15.22 3.59 -23.13
N GLY A 257 -14.09 3.57 -23.83
CA GLY A 257 -13.18 2.43 -23.90
C GLY A 257 -12.96 1.94 -25.32
N SER A 258 -12.29 0.80 -25.43
CA SER A 258 -12.01 0.14 -26.71
C SER A 258 -11.91 -1.38 -26.51
N GLY A 259 -11.94 -2.13 -27.60
CA GLY A 259 -11.79 -3.59 -27.55
C GLY A 259 -12.14 -4.26 -28.86
N ALA A 260 -12.04 -5.59 -28.87
CA ALA A 260 -12.24 -6.39 -30.08
C ALA A 260 -13.65 -6.23 -30.69
N ALA A 261 -14.66 -5.94 -29.87
CA ALA A 261 -16.05 -5.78 -30.31
C ALA A 261 -16.37 -4.34 -30.80
N GLU A 262 -15.46 -3.37 -30.64
CA GLU A 262 -15.77 -1.95 -30.96
C GLU A 262 -16.23 -1.75 -32.41
N LYS A 263 -15.58 -2.43 -33.36
CA LYS A 263 -15.91 -2.30 -34.79
C LYS A 263 -17.31 -2.84 -35.09
N SER A 264 -17.65 -4.03 -34.60
CA SER A 264 -18.97 -4.64 -34.84
C SER A 264 -20.08 -3.87 -34.15
N LEU A 265 -19.84 -3.32 -32.95
CA LEU A 265 -20.81 -2.45 -32.27
C LEU A 265 -21.10 -1.16 -33.05
N LYS A 266 -20.09 -0.54 -33.67
CA LYS A 266 -20.28 0.62 -34.56
C LYS A 266 -21.00 0.27 -35.86
N GLU A 267 -20.82 -0.94 -36.38
CA GLU A 267 -21.59 -1.46 -37.52
C GLU A 267 -23.06 -1.64 -37.13
N GLN A 268 -23.32 -2.36 -36.04
CA GLN A 268 -24.67 -2.60 -35.54
C GLN A 268 -25.44 -1.31 -35.18
N ALA A 269 -24.77 -0.32 -34.57
CA ALA A 269 -25.40 0.97 -34.27
C ALA A 269 -25.82 1.74 -35.55
N ARG A 270 -25.10 1.54 -36.67
CA ARG A 270 -25.50 2.10 -37.97
C ARG A 270 -26.66 1.32 -38.57
N ASP A 271 -26.64 0.00 -38.47
CA ASP A 271 -27.71 -0.88 -38.98
C ASP A 271 -29.04 -0.64 -38.24
N PHE A 272 -28.99 -0.30 -36.96
CA PHE A 272 -30.16 0.11 -36.16
C PHE A 272 -30.54 1.59 -36.30
N GLU A 273 -29.88 2.35 -37.18
CA GLU A 273 -30.14 3.76 -37.44
C GLU A 273 -30.11 4.66 -36.18
N LEU A 274 -29.29 4.32 -35.18
CA LEU A 274 -29.26 5.01 -33.89
C LEU A 274 -28.59 6.40 -33.94
N GLY A 275 -27.80 6.68 -34.97
CA GLY A 275 -27.23 8.02 -35.23
C GLY A 275 -26.54 8.65 -34.01
N ASP A 276 -27.00 9.84 -33.61
CA ASP A 276 -26.46 10.61 -32.49
C ASP A 276 -26.91 10.13 -31.10
N TRP A 277 -27.85 9.17 -31.05
CA TRP A 277 -28.30 8.53 -29.80
C TRP A 277 -27.28 7.54 -29.23
N VAL A 278 -26.21 7.21 -29.97
CA VAL A 278 -25.08 6.42 -29.47
C VAL A 278 -23.78 7.18 -29.68
N ARG A 279 -22.98 7.31 -28.62
CA ARG A 279 -21.65 7.93 -28.65
C ARG A 279 -20.56 6.93 -28.30
N PHE A 280 -19.55 6.84 -29.16
CA PHE A 280 -18.32 6.10 -28.89
C PHE A 280 -17.19 7.10 -28.65
N LEU A 281 -16.71 7.20 -27.41
CA LEU A 281 -15.67 8.15 -27.00
C LEU A 281 -14.24 7.61 -27.15
N GLY A 282 -14.09 6.31 -27.36
CA GLY A 282 -12.78 5.64 -27.37
C GLY A 282 -12.17 5.56 -25.98
N ARG A 283 -10.87 5.19 -25.91
CA ARG A 283 -10.13 5.14 -24.63
C ARG A 283 -9.87 6.56 -24.13
N LEU A 284 -10.21 6.80 -22.87
CA LEU A 284 -10.04 8.09 -22.19
C LEU A 284 -9.02 7.95 -21.04
N PRO A 285 -8.32 9.05 -20.67
CA PRO A 285 -7.47 9.07 -19.49
C PRO A 285 -8.24 8.77 -18.20
N GLN A 286 -7.58 8.19 -17.20
CA GLN A 286 -8.23 7.79 -15.95
C GLN A 286 -8.77 9.00 -15.18
N GLU A 287 -8.06 10.13 -15.22
CA GLU A 287 -8.47 11.39 -14.60
C GLU A 287 -9.76 11.99 -15.20
N GLU A 288 -10.16 11.60 -16.42
CA GLU A 288 -11.44 12.02 -17.01
C GLU A 288 -12.62 11.16 -16.52
N MET A 289 -12.39 10.02 -15.86
CA MET A 289 -13.46 9.07 -15.52
C MET A 289 -14.51 9.65 -14.56
N PRO A 290 -14.15 10.39 -13.48
CA PRO A 290 -15.16 11.01 -12.61
C PRO A 290 -16.05 12.01 -13.37
N ARG A 291 -15.47 12.79 -14.29
CA ARG A 291 -16.20 13.75 -15.14
C ARG A 291 -17.13 13.06 -16.11
N LEU A 292 -16.69 11.97 -16.72
CA LEU A 292 -17.55 11.16 -17.58
C LEU A 292 -18.71 10.55 -16.79
N GLN A 293 -18.45 9.94 -15.64
CA GLN A 293 -19.49 9.32 -14.83
C GLN A 293 -20.52 10.33 -14.33
N SER A 294 -20.13 11.57 -14.05
CA SER A 294 -21.09 12.61 -13.66
C SER A 294 -22.14 12.90 -14.75
N THR A 295 -21.85 12.59 -16.02
CA THR A 295 -22.79 12.72 -17.14
C THR A 295 -23.81 11.58 -17.24
N PHE A 296 -23.56 10.44 -16.60
CA PHE A 296 -24.44 9.28 -16.67
C PHE A 296 -25.60 9.41 -15.68
N ASP A 297 -26.74 8.84 -16.04
CA ASP A 297 -27.90 8.65 -15.16
C ASP A 297 -28.08 7.18 -14.80
N ILE A 298 -27.79 6.31 -15.78
CA ILE A 298 -27.91 4.87 -15.70
C ILE A 298 -26.58 4.26 -16.17
N VAL A 299 -26.10 3.21 -15.50
CA VAL A 299 -25.02 2.36 -16.00
C VAL A 299 -25.57 0.99 -16.30
N CYS A 300 -25.32 0.48 -17.51
CA CYS A 300 -25.80 -0.83 -17.92
C CYS A 300 -24.62 -1.79 -18.13
N CYS A 301 -24.63 -2.94 -17.46
CA CYS A 301 -23.66 -4.02 -17.65
C CYS A 301 -24.38 -5.30 -18.12
N PRO A 302 -24.71 -5.40 -19.42
CA PRO A 302 -25.56 -6.47 -19.94
C PRO A 302 -24.77 -7.74 -20.28
N ARG A 303 -23.94 -8.22 -19.35
CA ARG A 303 -23.01 -9.35 -19.60
C ARG A 303 -23.77 -10.61 -20.01
N LEU A 304 -23.25 -11.33 -20.99
CA LEU A 304 -23.79 -12.62 -21.44
C LEU A 304 -23.59 -13.70 -20.37
N SER A 305 -24.39 -14.77 -20.34
CA SER A 305 -24.13 -15.91 -19.45
C SER A 305 -23.05 -16.81 -20.06
N THR A 306 -21.82 -16.61 -19.59
CA THR A 306 -20.63 -17.37 -19.99
C THR A 306 -19.91 -17.83 -18.72
N ILE A 307 -19.08 -18.85 -18.80
CA ILE A 307 -18.35 -19.35 -17.61
C ILE A 307 -17.56 -18.22 -16.92
N VAL A 308 -16.97 -17.29 -17.68
CA VAL A 308 -16.22 -16.15 -17.11
C VAL A 308 -17.11 -15.19 -16.34
N THR A 309 -18.29 -14.91 -16.87
CA THR A 309 -19.23 -13.92 -16.31
C THR A 309 -20.00 -14.49 -15.12
N GLU A 310 -20.19 -15.81 -15.06
CA GLU A 310 -20.75 -16.53 -13.92
C GLU A 310 -19.77 -16.71 -12.75
N LEU A 311 -18.45 -16.56 -12.99
CA LEU A 311 -17.44 -16.70 -11.95
C LEU A 311 -16.91 -15.35 -11.46
N VAL A 312 -16.60 -14.42 -12.37
CA VAL A 312 -15.82 -13.22 -12.04
C VAL A 312 -16.68 -11.96 -12.12
N SER A 313 -16.69 -11.16 -11.05
CA SER A 313 -17.39 -9.88 -10.99
C SER A 313 -16.66 -8.77 -11.78
N PRO A 314 -17.39 -7.84 -12.45
CA PRO A 314 -16.79 -6.67 -13.07
C PRO A 314 -16.59 -5.53 -12.04
N LEU A 315 -15.62 -4.63 -12.29
CA LEU A 315 -15.41 -3.42 -11.47
C LEU A 315 -16.44 -2.31 -11.74
N LYS A 316 -16.93 -2.21 -12.99
CA LYS A 316 -17.77 -1.09 -13.47
C LYS A 316 -19.02 -0.82 -12.59
N PRO A 317 -19.78 -1.83 -12.13
CA PRO A 317 -20.93 -1.57 -11.25
C PRO A 317 -20.54 -0.90 -9.93
N LEU A 318 -19.36 -1.19 -9.37
CA LEU A 318 -18.92 -0.58 -8.12
C LEU A 318 -18.59 0.90 -8.29
N GLU A 319 -18.02 1.27 -9.43
CA GLU A 319 -17.80 2.69 -9.78
C GLU A 319 -19.13 3.42 -9.93
N SER A 320 -20.11 2.78 -10.59
CA SER A 320 -21.49 3.28 -10.72
C SER A 320 -22.19 3.46 -9.37
N PHE A 321 -22.04 2.46 -8.48
CA PHE A 321 -22.57 2.50 -7.13
C PHE A 321 -21.93 3.64 -6.34
N ALA A 322 -20.60 3.78 -6.38
CA ALA A 322 -19.90 4.88 -5.75
C ALA A 322 -20.38 6.24 -6.27
N THR A 323 -20.59 6.41 -7.58
CA THR A 323 -21.10 7.67 -8.14
C THR A 323 -22.62 7.84 -8.04
N SER A 324 -23.31 6.98 -7.28
CA SER A 324 -24.75 7.02 -7.02
C SER A 324 -25.62 6.92 -8.28
N LYS A 325 -25.20 6.13 -9.27
CA LYS A 325 -25.96 5.91 -10.52
C LYS A 325 -26.81 4.66 -10.42
N ALA A 326 -28.02 4.73 -10.99
CA ALA A 326 -28.83 3.54 -11.13
C ALA A 326 -28.12 2.54 -12.05
N THR A 327 -28.11 1.27 -11.65
CA THR A 327 -27.39 0.25 -12.41
C THR A 327 -28.35 -0.84 -12.86
N VAL A 328 -28.23 -1.23 -14.13
CA VAL A 328 -28.94 -2.37 -14.71
C VAL A 328 -27.92 -3.46 -15.03
N LEU A 329 -28.13 -4.65 -14.48
CA LEU A 329 -27.20 -5.78 -14.57
C LEU A 329 -27.92 -7.01 -15.12
N SER A 330 -27.23 -7.83 -15.91
CA SER A 330 -27.71 -9.20 -16.18
C SER A 330 -27.61 -10.04 -14.91
N ASP A 331 -28.48 -11.03 -14.76
CA ASP A 331 -28.58 -11.93 -13.59
C ASP A 331 -27.52 -13.05 -13.53
N VAL A 332 -26.35 -12.84 -14.14
CA VAL A 332 -25.17 -13.71 -13.90
C VAL A 332 -24.78 -13.67 -12.42
N ALA A 333 -24.31 -14.78 -11.87
CA ALA A 333 -24.22 -14.97 -10.42
C ALA A 333 -23.46 -13.86 -9.64
N PRO A 334 -22.29 -13.34 -10.09
CA PRO A 334 -21.61 -12.26 -9.40
C PRO A 334 -22.36 -10.92 -9.45
N ASN A 335 -23.19 -10.69 -10.47
CA ASN A 335 -24.04 -9.50 -10.55
C ASN A 335 -25.24 -9.60 -9.63
N VAL A 336 -25.78 -10.80 -9.38
CA VAL A 336 -26.82 -11.03 -8.37
C VAL A 336 -26.29 -10.65 -6.98
N ASP A 337 -25.06 -11.07 -6.65
CA ASP A 337 -24.39 -10.68 -5.41
C ASP A 337 -24.21 -9.16 -5.28
N LEU A 338 -24.01 -8.44 -6.39
CA LEU A 338 -23.92 -6.98 -6.44
C LEU A 338 -25.28 -6.30 -6.32
N ALA A 339 -26.33 -6.84 -6.96
CA ALA A 339 -27.68 -6.29 -6.90
C ALA A 339 -28.30 -6.40 -5.51
N GLY A 340 -27.94 -7.44 -4.76
CA GLY A 340 -28.39 -7.66 -3.38
C GLY A 340 -29.78 -8.26 -3.32
N GLU A 341 -30.21 -8.58 -2.10
CA GLU A 341 -31.53 -9.15 -1.87
C GLU A 341 -32.62 -8.24 -2.45
N GLY A 342 -33.58 -8.87 -3.14
CA GLY A 342 -34.71 -8.17 -3.75
C GLY A 342 -34.36 -7.14 -4.84
N ASN A 343 -33.14 -7.14 -5.39
CA ASN A 343 -32.68 -6.13 -6.37
C ASN A 343 -32.59 -4.70 -5.79
N SER A 344 -32.33 -4.59 -4.49
CA SER A 344 -32.31 -3.32 -3.77
C SER A 344 -31.26 -2.31 -4.26
N ARG A 345 -30.14 -2.76 -4.83
CA ARG A 345 -29.02 -1.90 -5.27
C ARG A 345 -28.91 -1.75 -6.79
N ALA A 346 -29.48 -2.68 -7.55
CA ALA A 346 -29.46 -2.65 -9.02
C ALA A 346 -30.64 -3.44 -9.58
N LEU A 347 -31.17 -3.04 -10.74
CA LEU A 347 -32.17 -3.85 -11.43
C LEU A 347 -31.51 -4.99 -12.20
N LEU A 348 -31.94 -6.20 -11.90
CA LEU A 348 -31.57 -7.39 -12.67
C LEU A 348 -32.50 -7.59 -13.86
N PHE A 349 -31.93 -8.13 -14.94
CA PHE A 349 -32.66 -8.71 -16.06
C PHE A 349 -32.07 -10.08 -16.42
N GLU A 350 -32.88 -10.94 -17.03
CA GLU A 350 -32.46 -12.26 -17.49
C GLU A 350 -31.32 -12.14 -18.52
N ALA A 351 -30.16 -12.76 -18.24
CA ALA A 351 -29.02 -12.76 -19.13
C ALA A 351 -29.40 -13.30 -20.52
N ASP A 352 -28.73 -12.79 -21.57
CA ASP A 352 -28.96 -13.15 -22.97
C ASP A 352 -30.37 -12.81 -23.53
N ASN A 353 -31.24 -12.15 -22.75
CA ASN A 353 -32.61 -11.80 -23.13
C ASN A 353 -32.78 -10.28 -23.35
N VAL A 354 -32.92 -9.87 -24.62
CA VAL A 354 -33.05 -8.45 -25.00
C VAL A 354 -34.39 -7.84 -24.56
N GLU A 355 -35.48 -8.60 -24.58
CA GLU A 355 -36.80 -8.13 -24.12
C GLU A 355 -36.81 -7.89 -22.60
N ALA A 356 -36.07 -8.70 -21.84
CA ALA A 356 -35.89 -8.49 -20.41
C ALA A 356 -35.08 -7.21 -20.14
N LEU A 357 -33.98 -7.00 -20.87
CA LEU A 357 -33.18 -5.79 -20.80
C LEU A 357 -34.00 -4.54 -21.17
N GLU A 358 -34.78 -4.61 -22.25
CA GLU A 358 -35.67 -3.53 -22.69
C GLU A 358 -36.62 -3.09 -21.56
N ARG A 359 -37.30 -4.04 -20.91
CA ARG A 359 -38.22 -3.75 -19.80
C ARG A 359 -37.50 -3.16 -18.58
N ALA A 360 -36.29 -3.63 -18.27
CA ALA A 360 -35.52 -3.10 -17.15
C ALA A 360 -35.06 -1.65 -17.43
N LEU A 361 -34.55 -1.38 -18.63
CA LEU A 361 -34.14 -0.04 -19.06
C LEU A 361 -35.33 0.92 -19.11
N GLU A 362 -36.46 0.51 -19.67
CA GLU A 362 -37.68 1.32 -19.70
C GLU A 362 -38.03 1.83 -18.30
N LYS A 363 -38.07 0.96 -17.29
CA LYS A 363 -38.36 1.34 -15.90
C LYS A 363 -37.44 2.44 -15.39
N VAL A 364 -36.12 2.28 -15.49
CA VAL A 364 -35.16 3.27 -14.96
C VAL A 364 -35.04 4.54 -15.81
N ILE A 365 -35.46 4.50 -17.08
CA ILE A 365 -35.52 5.69 -17.94
C ILE A 365 -36.73 6.54 -17.58
N VAL A 366 -37.89 5.93 -17.29
CA VAL A 366 -39.15 6.65 -17.06
C VAL A 366 -39.41 7.01 -15.59
N ASP A 367 -38.83 6.25 -14.65
CA ASP A 367 -39.03 6.43 -13.21
C ASP A 367 -37.78 7.05 -12.56
N ASP A 368 -37.80 8.38 -12.45
CA ASP A 368 -36.71 9.17 -11.84
C ASP A 368 -36.49 8.81 -10.36
N ASP A 369 -37.57 8.44 -9.67
CA ASP A 369 -37.58 8.14 -8.24
C ASP A 369 -36.94 6.78 -7.98
N LEU A 370 -37.34 5.75 -8.73
CA LEU A 370 -36.67 4.44 -8.72
C LEU A 370 -35.17 4.57 -9.04
N ARG A 371 -34.84 5.38 -10.05
CA ARG A 371 -33.44 5.63 -10.45
C ARG A 371 -32.62 6.22 -9.30
N ALA A 372 -33.18 7.21 -8.60
CA ALA A 372 -32.51 7.84 -7.47
C ALA A 372 -32.38 6.88 -6.27
N ASP A 373 -33.44 6.13 -5.95
CA ASP A 373 -33.50 5.16 -4.86
C ASP A 373 -32.44 4.06 -5.03
N LEU A 374 -32.31 3.49 -6.23
CA LEU A 374 -31.26 2.52 -6.57
C LEU A 374 -29.86 3.10 -6.38
N GLY A 375 -29.61 4.30 -6.91
CA GLY A 375 -28.30 4.95 -6.81
C GLY A 375 -27.88 5.22 -5.37
N ARG A 376 -28.79 5.74 -4.52
CA ARG A 376 -28.50 6.05 -3.11
C ARG A 376 -28.22 4.79 -2.30
N THR A 377 -29.04 3.75 -2.50
CA THR A 377 -28.91 2.46 -1.81
C THR A 377 -27.59 1.79 -2.18
N ALA A 378 -27.27 1.77 -3.48
CA ALA A 378 -26.02 1.21 -3.98
C ALA A 378 -24.79 1.96 -3.46
N ARG A 379 -24.83 3.31 -3.41
CA ARG A 379 -23.75 4.12 -2.85
C ARG A 379 -23.48 3.80 -1.39
N LEU A 380 -24.52 3.75 -0.56
CA LEU A 380 -24.37 3.43 0.87
C LEU A 380 -23.67 2.09 1.06
N TRP A 381 -24.07 1.08 0.30
CA TRP A 381 -23.42 -0.23 0.35
C TRP A 381 -21.98 -0.19 -0.16
N ALA A 382 -21.70 0.52 -1.26
CA ALA A 382 -20.36 0.56 -1.83
C ALA A 382 -19.34 1.23 -0.90
N VAL A 383 -19.70 2.33 -0.25
CA VAL A 383 -18.79 3.07 0.64
C VAL A 383 -18.55 2.39 1.98
N THR A 384 -19.44 1.48 2.39
CA THR A 384 -19.33 0.72 3.64
C THR A 384 -18.66 -0.64 3.42
N GLU A 385 -19.09 -1.39 2.40
CA GLU A 385 -18.69 -2.79 2.21
C GLU A 385 -17.63 -2.98 1.12
N ARG A 386 -17.46 -2.03 0.19
CA ARG A 386 -16.67 -2.19 -1.03
C ARG A 386 -15.60 -1.12 -1.23
N SER A 387 -14.99 -0.69 -0.14
CA SER A 387 -13.82 0.19 -0.17
C SER A 387 -12.51 -0.61 -0.21
N TRP A 388 -11.45 -0.03 -0.78
CA TRP A 388 -10.12 -0.66 -0.73
C TRP A 388 -9.57 -0.79 0.69
N THR A 389 -9.95 0.10 1.61
CA THR A 389 -9.63 0.00 3.04
C THR A 389 -10.22 -1.28 3.65
N SER A 390 -11.50 -1.56 3.37
CA SER A 390 -12.17 -2.79 3.84
C SER A 390 -11.50 -4.05 3.27
N ILE A 391 -11.15 -4.03 1.98
CA ILE A 391 -10.44 -5.16 1.35
C ILE A 391 -9.03 -5.33 1.89
N GLY A 392 -8.33 -4.22 2.17
CA GLY A 392 -7.01 -4.22 2.81
C GLY A 392 -7.03 -4.96 4.16
N ALA A 393 -8.01 -4.66 5.01
CA ALA A 393 -8.20 -5.33 6.29
C ALA A 393 -8.47 -6.84 6.14
N ILE A 394 -9.29 -7.24 5.16
CA ILE A 394 -9.53 -8.67 4.86
C ILE A 394 -8.24 -9.38 4.43
N MET A 395 -7.44 -8.73 3.57
CA MET A 395 -6.18 -9.31 3.10
C MET A 395 -5.12 -9.38 4.20
N GLU A 396 -5.06 -8.39 5.09
CA GLU A 396 -4.17 -8.41 6.27
C GLU A 396 -4.50 -9.57 7.22
N GLN A 397 -5.79 -9.80 7.48
CA GLN A 397 -6.24 -10.97 8.24
C GLN A 397 -5.87 -12.29 7.56
N ALA A 398 -5.96 -12.34 6.22
CA ALA A 398 -5.52 -13.51 5.46
C ALA A 398 -4.00 -13.72 5.53
N HIS A 399 -3.20 -12.65 5.62
CA HIS A 399 -1.75 -12.74 5.84
C HIS A 399 -1.45 -13.31 7.22
N LYS A 400 -2.07 -12.80 8.29
CA LYS A 400 -1.95 -13.36 9.65
C LYS A 400 -2.32 -14.84 9.70
N LYS A 401 -3.39 -15.24 9.01
CA LYS A 401 -3.79 -16.65 8.91
C LYS A 401 -2.74 -17.50 8.18
N ALA A 402 -2.15 -16.97 7.11
CA ALA A 402 -1.10 -17.66 6.36
C ALA A 402 0.17 -17.85 7.21
N GLU A 403 0.52 -16.85 8.02
CA GLU A 403 1.64 -16.93 8.97
C GLU A 403 1.44 -18.04 9.99
N LEU A 404 0.30 -18.06 10.67
CA LEU A 404 -0.02 -19.11 11.65
C LEU A 404 0.01 -20.51 11.00
N SER A 405 -0.62 -20.67 9.84
CA SER A 405 -0.62 -21.95 9.12
C SER A 405 0.80 -22.36 8.71
N TYR A 406 1.66 -21.42 8.34
CA TYR A 406 3.03 -21.69 7.95
C TYR A 406 3.90 -22.05 9.16
N GLU A 407 3.75 -21.34 10.28
CA GLU A 407 4.43 -21.64 11.54
C GLU A 407 4.10 -23.05 12.03
N GLU A 408 2.80 -23.42 12.05
CA GLU A 408 2.36 -24.77 12.39
C GLU A 408 2.96 -25.83 11.46
N ALA A 409 2.96 -25.58 10.14
CA ALA A 409 3.51 -26.49 9.15
C ALA A 409 5.04 -26.63 9.24
N THR A 410 5.74 -25.66 9.84
CA THR A 410 7.21 -25.61 9.88
C THR A 410 7.81 -25.76 11.28
N ALA A 411 6.99 -25.94 12.32
CA ALA A 411 7.42 -26.01 13.73
C ALA A 411 8.55 -27.03 13.99
N ASN A 412 8.58 -28.16 13.27
CA ASN A 412 9.57 -29.22 13.43
C ASN A 412 10.65 -29.23 12.32
N SER A 413 10.92 -28.06 11.72
CA SER A 413 11.95 -27.96 10.67
C SER A 413 13.35 -28.14 11.25
N ARG A 414 14.16 -28.96 10.59
CA ARG A 414 15.57 -29.19 10.97
C ARG A 414 16.41 -27.93 10.78
N SER A 415 17.34 -27.67 11.68
CA SER A 415 18.37 -26.64 11.47
C SER A 415 19.41 -27.11 10.45
N LEU A 416 20.14 -26.15 9.85
CA LEU A 416 21.24 -26.50 8.92
C LEU A 416 22.28 -27.41 9.59
N ARG A 417 22.60 -27.17 10.87
CA ARG A 417 23.63 -27.94 11.60
C ARG A 417 23.27 -29.41 11.80
N GLU A 418 21.99 -29.76 11.67
CA GLU A 418 21.53 -31.15 11.72
C GLU A 418 21.68 -31.88 10.39
N LEU A 419 22.01 -31.18 9.29
CA LEU A 419 22.22 -31.81 7.99
C LEU A 419 23.62 -32.42 7.90
N HIS A 420 23.67 -33.71 7.60
CA HIS A 420 24.91 -34.41 7.29
C HIS A 420 25.23 -34.31 5.79
N VAL A 421 26.31 -33.60 5.46
CA VAL A 421 26.60 -33.19 4.09
C VAL A 421 27.96 -33.71 3.64
N GLY A 422 27.96 -34.45 2.52
CA GLY A 422 29.18 -34.87 1.83
C GLY A 422 29.73 -33.72 0.99
N VAL A 423 30.99 -33.30 1.20
CA VAL A 423 31.57 -32.11 0.57
C VAL A 423 32.79 -32.44 -0.30
N ILE A 424 32.83 -31.85 -1.49
CA ILE A 424 34.03 -31.71 -2.33
C ILE A 424 34.26 -30.23 -2.60
N GLY A 425 35.34 -29.67 -2.03
CA GLY A 425 35.65 -28.25 -2.20
C GLY A 425 37.04 -27.84 -1.78
N ASP A 426 37.36 -26.56 -2.02
CA ASP A 426 38.56 -25.89 -1.55
C ASP A 426 38.47 -25.61 -0.03
N GLU A 427 39.63 -25.34 0.56
CA GLU A 427 39.76 -25.07 2.00
C GLU A 427 38.88 -23.90 2.47
N PHE A 428 38.75 -22.87 1.63
CA PHE A 428 37.97 -21.69 1.95
C PHE A 428 36.50 -22.07 2.12
N THR A 429 35.92 -22.73 1.11
CA THR A 429 34.49 -23.07 1.12
C THR A 429 34.21 -24.08 2.22
N ARG A 430 35.07 -25.09 2.39
CA ARG A 430 34.98 -26.05 3.49
C ARG A 430 34.89 -25.35 4.85
N THR A 431 35.77 -24.38 5.11
CA THR A 431 35.79 -23.66 6.39
C THR A 431 34.48 -22.91 6.63
N THR A 432 33.88 -22.32 5.57
CA THR A 432 32.58 -21.64 5.71
C THR A 432 31.41 -22.59 5.93
N LEU A 433 31.47 -23.82 5.39
CA LEU A 433 30.39 -24.80 5.51
C LEU A 433 30.38 -25.53 6.86
N GLN A 434 31.55 -25.77 7.46
CA GLN A 434 31.70 -26.57 8.69
C GLN A 434 30.97 -26.01 9.91
N SER A 435 30.71 -24.70 9.96
CA SER A 435 29.92 -24.10 11.05
C SER A 435 28.40 -24.13 10.79
N ALA A 436 28.00 -24.37 9.54
CA ALA A 436 26.60 -24.43 9.13
C ALA A 436 26.07 -25.86 8.97
N PHE A 437 26.91 -26.83 8.59
CA PHE A 437 26.55 -28.23 8.34
C PHE A 437 27.42 -29.20 9.14
N ASP A 438 26.92 -30.41 9.36
CA ASP A 438 27.75 -31.56 9.75
C ASP A 438 28.45 -32.12 8.51
N VAL A 439 29.66 -31.64 8.26
CA VAL A 439 30.42 -31.88 7.02
C VAL A 439 31.28 -33.14 7.11
N GLU A 440 31.16 -34.02 6.11
CA GLU A 440 32.14 -35.08 5.82
C GLU A 440 32.77 -34.83 4.44
N LEU A 441 34.09 -34.94 4.36
CA LEU A 441 34.80 -34.78 3.08
C LEU A 441 34.74 -36.09 2.29
N LEU A 442 34.29 -36.00 1.03
CA LEU A 442 34.25 -37.15 0.14
C LEU A 442 35.64 -37.41 -0.46
N ASP A 443 36.12 -38.63 -0.24
CA ASP A 443 37.42 -39.10 -0.71
C ASP A 443 37.28 -39.69 -2.12
N ARG A 444 38.21 -39.36 -3.02
CA ARG A 444 38.11 -39.80 -4.43
C ARG A 444 38.20 -41.31 -4.61
N GLU A 445 38.88 -42.02 -3.70
CA GLU A 445 39.00 -43.48 -3.78
C GLU A 445 37.93 -44.19 -2.95
N ARG A 446 37.43 -43.55 -1.88
CA ARG A 446 36.51 -44.17 -0.90
C ARG A 446 35.07 -43.66 -0.95
N TRP A 447 34.71 -42.75 -1.84
CA TRP A 447 33.35 -42.20 -1.92
C TRP A 447 32.26 -43.28 -2.02
N SER A 448 32.55 -44.41 -2.70
CA SER A 448 31.58 -45.50 -2.85
C SER A 448 31.23 -46.17 -1.51
N ASP A 449 32.24 -46.41 -0.67
CA ASP A 449 32.06 -46.92 0.69
C ASP A 449 31.40 -45.88 1.59
N GLN A 450 31.79 -44.60 1.46
CA GLN A 450 31.20 -43.50 2.24
C GLN A 450 29.70 -43.34 1.97
N LEU A 451 29.29 -43.38 0.69
CA LEU A 451 27.88 -43.27 0.29
C LEU A 451 27.07 -44.52 0.68
N SER A 452 27.71 -45.69 0.77
CA SER A 452 27.05 -46.96 1.09
C SER A 452 27.02 -47.28 2.60
N ASN A 453 27.50 -46.35 3.43
CA ASN A 453 27.56 -46.51 4.89
C ASN A 453 26.16 -46.38 5.53
N ASP A 454 26.01 -46.87 6.76
CA ASP A 454 24.75 -46.81 7.53
C ASP A 454 24.30 -45.37 7.84
N ARG A 455 25.25 -44.42 7.88
CA ARG A 455 24.98 -42.99 8.05
C ARG A 455 24.78 -42.33 6.68
N GLN A 456 23.53 -42.10 6.29
CA GLN A 456 23.21 -41.48 5.00
C GLN A 456 23.49 -39.97 4.99
N PHE A 457 23.93 -39.47 3.84
CA PHE A 457 24.02 -38.03 3.56
C PHE A 457 22.65 -37.45 3.25
N ASP A 458 22.36 -36.28 3.81
CA ASP A 458 21.17 -35.49 3.46
C ASP A 458 21.32 -34.82 2.09
N LEU A 459 22.55 -34.44 1.73
CA LEU A 459 22.90 -33.95 0.39
C LEU A 459 24.41 -34.07 0.14
N ILE A 460 24.78 -34.08 -1.14
CA ILE A 460 26.17 -33.98 -1.58
C ILE A 460 26.39 -32.59 -2.18
N PHE A 461 27.37 -31.86 -1.67
CA PHE A 461 27.76 -30.53 -2.12
C PHE A 461 29.12 -30.56 -2.79
N VAL A 462 29.16 -30.14 -4.05
CA VAL A 462 30.40 -29.99 -4.82
C VAL A 462 30.53 -28.55 -5.27
N GLU A 463 31.64 -27.90 -5.01
CA GLU A 463 31.93 -26.60 -5.62
C GLU A 463 32.86 -26.73 -6.84
N SER A 464 32.90 -25.69 -7.67
CA SER A 464 33.89 -25.57 -8.74
C SER A 464 35.30 -25.30 -8.21
N ALA A 465 35.93 -26.35 -7.66
CA ALA A 465 37.32 -26.35 -7.23
C ALA A 465 38.26 -26.91 -8.31
N TRP A 466 39.51 -26.44 -8.32
CA TRP A 466 40.55 -26.97 -9.22
C TRP A 466 41.25 -28.19 -8.62
N GLU A 467 41.53 -28.16 -7.32
CA GLU A 467 42.23 -29.22 -6.59
C GLU A 467 41.26 -30.11 -5.81
N GLY A 468 40.32 -29.54 -5.04
CA GLY A 468 39.26 -30.23 -4.28
C GLY A 468 39.77 -31.19 -3.19
N ASN A 469 39.32 -31.02 -1.95
CA ASN A 469 39.69 -31.83 -0.77
C ASN A 469 41.19 -32.18 -0.72
N GLU A 470 42.03 -31.16 -0.46
CA GLU A 470 43.49 -31.30 -0.37
C GLU A 470 44.18 -31.82 -1.65
N GLY A 471 43.53 -31.69 -2.81
CA GLY A 471 44.08 -32.07 -4.12
C GLY A 471 43.67 -33.45 -4.61
N GLN A 472 42.89 -34.22 -3.83
CA GLN A 472 42.42 -35.53 -4.22
C GLN A 472 41.56 -35.48 -5.50
N TRP A 473 40.78 -34.43 -5.68
CA TRP A 473 39.84 -34.28 -6.80
C TRP A 473 40.42 -33.47 -7.97
N SER A 474 41.74 -33.30 -8.02
CA SER A 474 42.42 -32.54 -9.06
C SER A 474 42.03 -33.08 -10.43
N ARG A 475 41.60 -32.18 -11.32
CA ARG A 475 41.07 -32.47 -12.67
C ARG A 475 39.81 -33.35 -12.74
N GLY A 476 39.26 -33.82 -11.61
CA GLY A 476 38.06 -34.66 -11.56
C GLY A 476 36.75 -33.87 -11.54
N ILE A 477 36.77 -32.64 -11.00
CA ILE A 477 35.58 -31.78 -10.88
C ILE A 477 35.29 -31.08 -12.22
N GLY A 478 36.28 -30.36 -12.76
CA GLY A 478 36.20 -29.78 -14.10
C GLY A 478 36.31 -30.86 -15.18
N HIS A 479 35.69 -30.65 -16.33
CA HIS A 479 35.73 -31.61 -17.43
C HIS A 479 37.03 -31.44 -18.26
N TYR A 480 37.89 -32.46 -18.25
CA TYR A 480 39.10 -32.55 -19.08
C TYR A 480 39.03 -33.69 -20.10
N SER A 481 38.51 -34.84 -19.68
CA SER A 481 38.12 -35.99 -20.48
C SER A 481 37.07 -36.80 -19.70
N ASP A 482 36.39 -37.74 -20.36
CA ASP A 482 35.45 -38.65 -19.68
C ASP A 482 36.17 -39.53 -18.64
N GLU A 483 37.42 -39.92 -18.90
CA GLU A 483 38.26 -40.72 -17.99
C GLU A 483 38.54 -39.97 -16.69
N GLU A 484 38.91 -38.68 -16.77
CA GLU A 484 39.20 -37.84 -15.60
C GLU A 484 37.94 -37.59 -14.76
N SER A 485 36.76 -37.59 -15.39
CA SER A 485 35.47 -37.37 -14.72
C SER A 485 34.80 -38.65 -14.22
N ALA A 486 35.42 -39.82 -14.43
CA ALA A 486 34.80 -41.13 -14.18
C ALA A 486 34.36 -41.29 -12.71
N ASP A 487 35.20 -40.89 -11.77
CA ASP A 487 34.92 -41.02 -10.33
C ASP A 487 33.75 -40.12 -9.91
N LEU A 488 33.73 -38.87 -10.38
CA LEU A 488 32.63 -37.95 -10.11
C LEU A 488 31.32 -38.48 -10.69
N ARG A 489 31.34 -39.02 -11.91
CA ARG A 489 30.16 -39.62 -12.53
C ARG A 489 29.69 -40.86 -11.77
N GLY A 490 30.61 -41.70 -11.31
CA GLY A 490 30.31 -42.85 -10.46
C GLY A 490 29.61 -42.43 -9.16
N LEU A 491 30.14 -41.41 -8.51
CA LEU A 491 29.57 -40.82 -7.30
C LEU A 491 28.15 -40.29 -7.54
N LEU A 492 27.93 -39.50 -8.59
CA LEU A 492 26.61 -38.96 -8.91
C LEU A 492 25.58 -40.05 -9.25
N ASN A 493 26.01 -41.11 -9.96
CA ASN A 493 25.13 -42.24 -10.25
C ASN A 493 24.73 -42.99 -8.98
N LEU A 494 25.67 -43.29 -8.09
CA LEU A 494 25.38 -43.96 -6.81
C LEU A 494 24.50 -43.08 -5.91
N ALA A 495 24.79 -41.78 -5.82
CA ALA A 495 23.96 -40.84 -5.07
C ALA A 495 22.50 -40.86 -5.56
N LYS A 496 22.31 -40.87 -6.89
CA LYS A 496 20.99 -40.96 -7.52
C LYS A 496 20.29 -42.30 -7.23
N GLU A 497 21.01 -43.42 -7.22
CA GLU A 497 20.46 -44.73 -6.85
C GLU A 497 19.99 -44.77 -5.39
N LEU A 498 20.72 -44.08 -4.51
CA LEU A 498 20.41 -43.96 -3.08
C LEU A 498 19.38 -42.86 -2.77
N GLY A 499 19.00 -42.05 -3.76
CA GLY A 499 18.06 -40.94 -3.60
C GLY A 499 18.65 -39.72 -2.87
N VAL A 500 19.98 -39.61 -2.77
CA VAL A 500 20.68 -38.48 -2.15
C VAL A 500 20.77 -37.32 -3.14
N PRO A 501 20.24 -36.12 -2.84
CA PRO A 501 20.28 -34.98 -3.74
C PRO A 501 21.71 -34.48 -3.94
N THR A 502 22.07 -34.18 -5.20
CA THR A 502 23.40 -33.69 -5.58
C THR A 502 23.37 -32.23 -5.98
N VAL A 503 24.27 -31.43 -5.39
CA VAL A 503 24.36 -29.99 -5.58
C VAL A 503 25.74 -29.60 -6.13
N PHE A 504 25.76 -28.79 -7.18
CA PHE A 504 26.97 -28.18 -7.72
C PHE A 504 26.92 -26.65 -7.60
N TRP A 505 27.85 -26.02 -6.87
CA TRP A 505 27.98 -24.56 -6.83
C TRP A 505 29.18 -24.08 -7.65
N ASN A 506 28.90 -23.42 -8.77
CA ASN A 506 29.93 -22.82 -9.59
C ASN A 506 30.25 -21.38 -9.17
N LYS A 507 31.29 -21.24 -8.35
CA LYS A 507 31.82 -19.95 -7.87
C LYS A 507 32.69 -19.20 -8.89
N GLU A 508 33.07 -19.88 -9.98
CA GLU A 508 33.99 -19.40 -11.01
C GLU A 508 33.24 -18.85 -12.24
N ASP A 509 31.90 -18.81 -12.19
CA ASP A 509 31.07 -18.26 -13.25
C ASP A 509 31.12 -16.73 -13.28
N PRO A 510 31.04 -16.13 -14.50
CA PRO A 510 30.87 -16.77 -15.81
C PRO A 510 32.21 -17.16 -16.48
N VAL A 511 33.35 -16.88 -15.83
CA VAL A 511 34.69 -16.93 -16.44
C VAL A 511 35.09 -18.37 -16.82
N HIS A 512 34.84 -19.33 -15.94
CA HIS A 512 35.22 -20.73 -16.14
C HIS A 512 34.03 -21.65 -16.45
N PHE A 513 32.90 -21.10 -16.88
CA PHE A 513 31.69 -21.84 -17.26
C PHE A 513 31.99 -23.09 -18.12
N VAL A 514 32.76 -22.93 -19.21
CA VAL A 514 33.03 -24.02 -20.18
C VAL A 514 33.77 -25.20 -19.54
N ARG A 515 34.58 -24.96 -18.52
CA ARG A 515 35.33 -26.01 -17.84
C ARG A 515 34.45 -26.87 -16.95
N PHE A 516 33.47 -26.27 -16.27
CA PHE A 516 32.67 -26.95 -15.25
C PHE A 516 31.28 -27.38 -15.73
N ALA A 517 30.69 -26.64 -16.68
CA ALA A 517 29.34 -26.89 -17.17
C ALA A 517 29.07 -28.35 -17.61
N PRO A 518 29.98 -29.06 -18.32
CA PRO A 518 29.70 -30.44 -18.73
C PRO A 518 29.48 -31.41 -17.56
N ASN A 519 30.23 -31.26 -16.45
CA ASN A 519 30.04 -32.09 -15.26
C ASN A 519 28.91 -31.56 -14.38
N ALA A 520 28.75 -30.23 -14.27
CA ALA A 520 27.64 -29.60 -13.54
C ALA A 520 26.27 -30.02 -14.11
N ALA A 521 26.17 -30.24 -15.42
CA ALA A 521 24.97 -30.71 -16.10
C ALA A 521 24.44 -32.07 -15.59
N LEU A 522 25.29 -32.84 -14.90
CA LEU A 522 24.98 -34.18 -14.39
C LEU A 522 24.41 -34.19 -12.96
N PHE A 523 24.44 -33.06 -12.25
CA PHE A 523 23.91 -32.94 -10.89
C PHE A 523 22.38 -32.74 -10.89
N ASP A 524 21.72 -32.98 -9.76
CA ASP A 524 20.29 -32.63 -9.61
C ASP A 524 20.10 -31.10 -9.56
N HIS A 525 20.98 -30.39 -8.88
CA HIS A 525 20.85 -28.95 -8.65
C HIS A 525 22.15 -28.20 -8.95
N VAL A 526 22.08 -27.11 -9.71
CA VAL A 526 23.22 -26.24 -10.02
C VAL A 526 22.98 -24.84 -9.47
N PHE A 527 23.98 -24.29 -8.81
CA PHE A 527 24.01 -22.92 -8.35
C PHE A 527 25.14 -22.18 -9.03
N THR A 528 24.88 -20.96 -9.50
CA THR A 528 25.88 -20.12 -10.16
C THR A 528 26.01 -18.77 -9.47
N THR A 529 27.21 -18.19 -9.45
CA THR A 529 27.39 -16.81 -8.98
C THR A 529 26.81 -15.77 -9.94
N ASP A 530 26.60 -16.11 -11.22
CA ASP A 530 26.09 -15.19 -12.24
C ASP A 530 24.75 -15.66 -12.84
N ALA A 531 23.64 -15.04 -12.44
CA ALA A 531 22.32 -15.43 -12.94
C ALA A 531 22.18 -15.30 -14.47
N ASN A 532 23.02 -14.50 -15.16
CA ASN A 532 23.01 -14.42 -16.62
C ASN A 532 23.43 -15.72 -17.31
N VAL A 533 24.10 -16.65 -16.62
CA VAL A 533 24.50 -17.94 -17.21
C VAL A 533 23.49 -19.06 -16.96
N ILE A 534 22.40 -18.82 -16.21
CA ILE A 534 21.32 -19.80 -16.01
C ILE A 534 20.78 -20.34 -17.36
N PRO A 535 20.44 -19.50 -18.36
CA PRO A 535 20.01 -20.00 -19.67
C PRO A 535 21.06 -20.87 -20.37
N ARG A 536 22.36 -20.61 -20.13
CA ARG A 536 23.45 -21.37 -20.74
C ARG A 536 23.60 -22.76 -20.11
N TYR A 537 23.35 -22.89 -18.80
CA TYR A 537 23.29 -24.21 -18.17
C TYR A 537 22.12 -25.04 -18.71
N HIS A 538 20.94 -24.45 -18.86
CA HIS A 538 19.80 -25.13 -19.50
C HIS A 538 20.11 -25.60 -20.93
N ALA A 539 20.96 -24.87 -21.65
CA ALA A 539 21.41 -25.23 -23.00
C ALA A 539 22.63 -26.19 -23.03
N THR A 540 23.14 -26.63 -21.88
CA THR A 540 24.33 -27.49 -21.82
C THR A 540 23.98 -28.93 -22.26
N PRO A 541 24.77 -29.58 -23.13
CA PRO A 541 24.49 -30.96 -23.56
C PRO A 541 24.47 -31.95 -22.39
N GLY A 542 23.50 -32.86 -22.37
CA GLY A 542 23.38 -33.88 -21.32
C GLY A 542 22.84 -33.36 -19.99
N GLN A 543 22.28 -32.14 -19.97
CA GLN A 543 21.68 -31.55 -18.80
C GLN A 543 20.53 -32.40 -18.24
N VAL A 544 20.62 -32.73 -16.95
CA VAL A 544 19.60 -33.45 -16.18
C VAL A 544 19.18 -32.71 -14.91
N ASN A 545 19.70 -31.49 -14.70
CA ASN A 545 19.38 -30.71 -13.50
C ASN A 545 17.88 -30.45 -13.38
N ARG A 546 17.35 -30.64 -12.17
CA ARG A 546 15.99 -30.28 -11.78
C ARG A 546 15.86 -28.77 -11.55
N THR A 547 16.91 -28.14 -11.00
CA THR A 547 16.93 -26.69 -10.79
C THR A 547 18.29 -26.10 -11.11
N ILE A 548 18.27 -24.89 -11.66
CA ILE A 548 19.44 -24.04 -11.84
C ILE A 548 19.08 -22.68 -11.23
N SER A 549 19.88 -22.18 -10.29
CA SER A 549 19.59 -20.93 -9.55
C SER A 549 20.87 -20.12 -9.32
N ALA A 550 20.73 -18.85 -9.01
CA ALA A 550 21.83 -18.03 -8.54
C ALA A 550 22.10 -18.26 -7.05
N LEU A 551 23.37 -18.37 -6.69
CA LEU A 551 23.85 -18.28 -5.31
C LEU A 551 25.04 -17.31 -5.28
N PRO A 552 24.78 -16.01 -4.97
CA PRO A 552 25.84 -15.03 -4.76
C PRO A 552 26.76 -15.44 -3.61
N PHE A 553 27.92 -14.80 -3.53
CA PHE A 553 28.77 -14.95 -2.34
C PHE A 553 28.09 -14.46 -1.07
N TYR A 554 28.51 -15.04 0.04
CA TYR A 554 28.00 -14.81 1.37
C TYR A 554 29.15 -14.63 2.36
N ALA A 555 28.85 -14.02 3.52
CA ALA A 555 29.76 -13.96 4.65
C ALA A 555 29.44 -15.08 5.67
N GLN A 556 30.46 -15.59 6.35
CA GLN A 556 30.30 -16.55 7.44
C GLN A 556 30.51 -15.83 8.78
N PRO A 557 29.45 -15.52 9.55
CA PRO A 557 29.52 -14.74 10.79
C PRO A 557 30.62 -15.17 11.78
N GLU A 558 30.86 -16.47 11.96
CA GLU A 558 31.86 -16.94 12.93
C GLU A 558 33.31 -16.51 12.60
N ILE A 559 33.63 -16.27 11.32
CA ILE A 559 34.96 -15.84 10.89
C ILE A 559 34.97 -14.40 10.34
N HIS A 560 33.86 -13.96 9.75
CA HIS A 560 33.64 -12.61 9.23
C HIS A 560 32.79 -11.81 10.20
N ASN A 561 33.43 -11.29 11.25
CA ASN A 561 32.78 -10.50 12.30
C ASN A 561 33.65 -9.30 12.70
N PRO A 562 33.07 -8.27 13.35
CA PRO A 562 33.78 -7.06 13.77
C PRO A 562 34.56 -7.22 15.09
N LEU A 563 34.78 -8.43 15.60
CA LEU A 563 35.52 -8.61 16.85
C LEU A 563 36.99 -8.13 16.71
N PRO A 564 37.59 -7.58 17.78
CA PRO A 564 38.96 -7.11 17.75
C PRO A 564 39.96 -8.17 17.27
N THR A 565 41.05 -7.72 16.65
CA THR A 565 42.12 -8.58 16.14
C THR A 565 43.48 -8.17 16.72
N ASP A 566 44.44 -9.10 16.69
CA ASP A 566 45.85 -8.87 17.04
C ASP A 566 46.64 -7.98 16.05
N ARG A 567 46.04 -7.61 14.91
CA ARG A 567 46.65 -6.74 13.90
C ARG A 567 46.38 -5.27 14.26
N PRO A 568 47.40 -4.38 14.28
CA PRO A 568 47.21 -2.98 14.63
C PRO A 568 46.35 -2.25 13.60
N PHE A 569 45.55 -1.28 14.06
CA PHE A 569 44.78 -0.40 13.19
C PHE A 569 45.71 0.57 12.43
N HIS A 570 45.46 0.75 11.14
CA HIS A 570 46.16 1.68 10.28
C HIS A 570 45.15 2.70 9.73
N GLU A 571 45.42 4.00 9.91
CA GLU A 571 44.67 5.10 9.29
C GLU A 571 44.97 5.20 7.78
N SER A 572 44.75 4.10 7.06
CA SER A 572 44.99 3.97 5.63
C SER A 572 43.81 3.34 4.91
N ILE A 573 43.70 3.67 3.63
CA ILE A 573 42.84 2.98 2.68
C ILE A 573 43.56 1.71 2.24
N ALA A 574 42.84 0.59 2.13
CA ALA A 574 43.43 -0.69 1.78
C ALA A 574 42.88 -1.27 0.47
N TYR A 575 43.75 -1.95 -0.30
CA TYR A 575 43.34 -2.78 -1.42
C TYR A 575 44.04 -4.14 -1.37
N ALA A 576 43.27 -5.22 -1.22
CA ALA A 576 43.76 -6.58 -1.34
C ALA A 576 43.41 -7.14 -2.74
N GLY A 577 44.39 -7.20 -3.64
CA GLY A 577 44.19 -7.72 -4.98
C GLY A 577 45.33 -7.40 -5.96
N THR A 578 45.31 -8.09 -7.10
CA THR A 578 46.33 -7.94 -8.16
C THR A 578 45.87 -6.94 -9.22
N TYR A 579 46.82 -6.17 -9.76
CA TYR A 579 46.63 -5.30 -10.91
C TYR A 579 46.92 -6.07 -12.22
N TYR A 580 45.88 -6.34 -13.02
CA TYR A 580 45.99 -7.19 -14.22
C TYR A 580 46.30 -6.42 -15.52
N GLY A 581 46.35 -5.08 -15.49
CA GLY A 581 46.63 -4.24 -16.65
C GLY A 581 45.70 -4.55 -17.84
N ASP A 582 46.29 -4.74 -19.02
CA ASP A 582 45.57 -4.96 -20.28
C ASP A 582 44.80 -6.28 -20.36
N ARG A 583 45.08 -7.25 -19.48
CA ARG A 583 44.34 -8.53 -19.46
C ARG A 583 42.88 -8.35 -19.07
N TYR A 584 42.58 -7.36 -18.22
CA TYR A 584 41.21 -7.01 -17.82
C TYR A 584 41.05 -5.48 -17.81
N LYS A 585 41.03 -4.86 -18.99
CA LYS A 585 41.06 -3.39 -19.16
C LYS A 585 40.01 -2.63 -18.36
N GLU A 586 38.75 -3.08 -18.40
CA GLU A 586 37.65 -2.40 -17.69
C GLU A 586 37.82 -2.47 -16.17
N ARG A 587 38.18 -3.64 -15.64
CA ARG A 587 38.51 -3.82 -14.22
C ARG A 587 39.70 -2.95 -13.80
N SER A 588 40.76 -2.92 -14.61
CA SER A 588 41.95 -2.11 -14.34
C SER A 588 41.62 -0.62 -14.37
N LYS A 589 40.74 -0.17 -15.28
CA LYS A 589 40.25 1.22 -15.30
C LYS A 589 39.48 1.58 -14.04
N GLY A 590 38.55 0.73 -13.60
CA GLY A 590 37.82 0.94 -12.35
C GLY A 590 38.74 0.96 -11.12
N LEU A 591 39.76 0.09 -11.10
CA LEU A 591 40.78 0.09 -10.05
C LEU A 591 41.61 1.38 -10.06
N GLU A 592 42.05 1.82 -11.24
CA GLU A 592 42.84 3.04 -11.40
C GLU A 592 42.07 4.27 -10.87
N MET A 593 40.78 4.40 -11.18
CA MET A 593 39.93 5.48 -10.67
C MET A 593 39.89 5.50 -9.14
N LEU A 594 39.68 4.34 -8.52
CA LEU A 594 39.68 4.22 -7.06
C LEU A 594 41.05 4.51 -6.44
N LEU A 595 42.13 3.99 -7.03
CA LEU A 595 43.50 4.24 -6.55
C LEU A 595 43.91 5.70 -6.71
N GLU A 596 43.45 6.38 -7.76
CA GLU A 596 43.67 7.82 -7.95
C GLU A 596 42.97 8.63 -6.86
N ALA A 597 41.69 8.36 -6.58
CA ALA A 597 40.97 9.00 -5.48
C ALA A 597 41.63 8.70 -4.11
N ALA A 598 42.02 7.44 -3.87
CA ALA A 598 42.64 7.01 -2.63
C ALA A 598 44.08 7.52 -2.42
N SER A 599 44.82 7.85 -3.48
CA SER A 599 46.23 8.29 -3.40
C SER A 599 46.46 9.60 -2.64
N ARG A 600 45.40 10.30 -2.28
CA ARG A 600 45.41 11.51 -1.43
C ARG A 600 45.55 11.18 0.06
N TYR A 601 45.37 9.92 0.42
CA TYR A 601 45.40 9.41 1.79
C TYR A 601 46.48 8.32 1.90
N PRO A 602 46.88 7.92 3.12
CA PRO A 602 47.73 6.74 3.30
C PRO A 602 47.07 5.52 2.64
N LEU A 603 47.84 4.78 1.82
CA LEU A 603 47.34 3.67 1.01
C LEU A 603 48.21 2.43 1.21
N ASP A 604 47.57 1.30 1.52
CA ASP A 604 48.19 -0.01 1.65
C ASP A 604 47.63 -1.00 0.62
N ILE A 605 48.51 -1.63 -0.16
CA ILE A 605 48.15 -2.57 -1.22
C ILE A 605 48.73 -3.95 -0.90
N TYR A 606 47.86 -4.94 -0.74
CA TYR A 606 48.25 -6.34 -0.55
C TYR A 606 48.09 -7.10 -1.88
N ASP A 607 49.22 -7.45 -2.52
CA ASP A 607 49.26 -8.12 -3.82
C ASP A 607 49.90 -9.50 -3.72
N ARG A 608 49.14 -10.53 -4.07
CA ARG A 608 49.61 -11.93 -4.17
C ARG A 608 50.76 -12.11 -5.16
N GLN A 609 50.87 -11.27 -6.18
CA GLN A 609 51.94 -11.35 -7.18
C GLN A 609 53.23 -10.65 -6.74
N ALA A 610 53.22 -9.89 -5.64
CA ALA A 610 54.39 -9.13 -5.18
C ALA A 610 55.60 -10.03 -4.85
N LYS A 611 55.36 -11.29 -4.46
CA LYS A 611 56.42 -12.28 -4.17
C LYS A 611 56.92 -13.02 -5.41
N ASN A 612 56.30 -12.84 -6.58
CA ASN A 612 56.69 -13.49 -7.82
C ASN A 612 57.43 -12.48 -8.74
N PRO A 613 58.77 -12.49 -8.80
CA PRO A 613 59.53 -11.54 -9.61
C PRO A 613 59.22 -11.64 -11.11
N ASP A 614 58.84 -12.83 -11.58
CA ASP A 614 58.51 -13.15 -12.97
C ASP A 614 57.03 -12.87 -13.32
N SER A 615 56.23 -12.40 -12.36
CA SER A 615 54.84 -12.04 -12.63
C SER A 615 54.75 -10.91 -13.66
N PRO A 616 53.95 -11.08 -14.73
CA PRO A 616 53.65 -9.99 -15.67
C PRO A 616 52.67 -8.95 -15.07
N TYR A 617 52.09 -9.24 -13.91
CA TYR A 617 51.12 -8.39 -13.23
C TYR A 617 51.81 -7.60 -12.13
N LYS A 618 52.05 -6.31 -12.38
CA LYS A 618 52.67 -5.36 -11.46
C LYS A 618 51.85 -4.07 -11.42
N PHE A 619 51.81 -3.43 -10.26
CA PHE A 619 51.16 -2.12 -10.12
C PHE A 619 51.95 -1.01 -10.83
N PRO A 620 51.26 0.04 -11.32
CA PRO A 620 51.91 1.25 -11.84
C PRO A 620 52.92 1.84 -10.84
N LEU A 621 54.02 2.42 -11.37
CA LEU A 621 55.14 2.92 -10.56
C LEU A 621 54.71 3.87 -9.43
N LYS A 622 53.70 4.71 -9.66
CA LYS A 622 53.16 5.64 -8.66
C LYS A 622 52.55 4.95 -7.42
N TYR A 623 52.12 3.69 -7.52
CA TYR A 623 51.48 2.93 -6.43
C TYR A 623 52.39 1.88 -5.81
N GLN A 624 53.55 1.57 -6.41
CA GLN A 624 54.48 0.58 -5.85
C GLN A 624 54.94 0.87 -4.41
N PRO A 625 55.16 2.14 -4.00
CA PRO A 625 55.49 2.45 -2.60
C PRO A 625 54.40 2.05 -1.59
N SER A 626 53.16 1.86 -2.04
CA SER A 626 52.02 1.41 -1.22
C SER A 626 51.91 -0.11 -1.13
N VAL A 627 52.68 -0.89 -1.89
CA VAL A 627 52.59 -2.37 -1.88
C VAL A 627 53.25 -2.94 -0.61
N ARG A 628 52.49 -3.73 0.15
CA ARG A 628 52.88 -4.36 1.43
C ARG A 628 53.12 -5.87 1.34
N GLY A 629 53.19 -6.41 0.12
CA GLY A 629 53.39 -7.84 -0.13
C GLY A 629 52.09 -8.64 -0.15
N ALA A 630 52.20 -9.95 0.04
CA ALA A 630 51.08 -10.89 -0.02
C ALA A 630 50.69 -11.39 1.38
N LEU A 631 49.38 -11.40 1.69
CA LEU A 631 48.81 -11.94 2.91
C LEU A 631 48.16 -13.31 2.68
N PRO A 632 48.34 -14.29 3.58
CA PRO A 632 47.49 -15.48 3.67
C PRO A 632 46.02 -15.10 3.93
N TYR A 633 45.08 -15.99 3.62
CA TYR A 633 43.64 -15.69 3.72
C TYR A 633 43.19 -15.29 5.14
N SER A 634 43.64 -16.00 6.18
CA SER A 634 43.33 -15.65 7.58
C SER A 634 43.79 -14.22 7.94
N GLU A 635 44.94 -13.79 7.44
CA GLU A 635 45.47 -12.44 7.66
C GLU A 635 44.75 -11.37 6.81
N VAL A 636 44.17 -11.76 5.67
CA VAL A 636 43.30 -10.89 4.87
C VAL A 636 42.01 -10.57 5.65
N ILE A 637 41.39 -11.55 6.31
CA ILE A 637 40.20 -11.30 7.14
C ILE A 637 40.54 -10.31 8.26
N LYS A 638 41.65 -10.52 8.97
CA LYS A 638 42.12 -9.58 10.01
C LYS A 638 42.32 -8.17 9.44
N SER A 639 42.84 -8.06 8.22
CA SER A 639 43.03 -6.76 7.56
C SER A 639 41.71 -6.00 7.32
N TYR A 640 40.57 -6.70 7.19
CA TYR A 640 39.27 -6.05 6.98
C TYR A 640 38.82 -5.17 8.15
N ARG A 641 39.43 -5.35 9.33
CA ARG A 641 39.09 -4.64 10.57
C ARG A 641 40.07 -3.52 10.91
N THR A 642 41.17 -3.41 10.16
CA THR A 642 42.34 -2.60 10.57
C THR A 642 42.63 -1.44 9.63
N HIS A 643 41.68 -1.07 8.78
CA HIS A 643 41.82 0.02 7.82
C HIS A 643 40.55 0.88 7.82
N LEU A 644 40.68 2.12 7.33
CA LEU A 644 39.56 3.06 7.26
C LEU A 644 38.50 2.58 6.27
N VAL A 645 38.96 2.21 5.07
CA VAL A 645 38.14 1.85 3.89
C VAL A 645 38.89 0.82 3.07
N HIS A 646 38.16 -0.14 2.49
CA HIS A 646 38.69 -1.11 1.55
C HIS A 646 38.17 -0.89 0.14
N LEU A 647 39.10 -0.83 -0.81
CA LEU A 647 38.77 -0.75 -2.23
C LEU A 647 38.40 -2.13 -2.77
N ASN A 648 37.29 -2.20 -3.50
CA ASN A 648 36.87 -3.38 -4.26
C ASN A 648 36.89 -3.08 -5.76
N VAL A 649 37.05 -4.12 -6.58
CA VAL A 649 36.80 -4.04 -8.03
C VAL A 649 36.19 -5.32 -8.54
N ASN A 650 35.30 -5.19 -9.52
CA ASN A 650 34.53 -6.29 -10.09
C ASN A 650 35.08 -6.66 -11.47
N SER A 651 35.19 -7.96 -11.74
CA SER A 651 35.56 -8.47 -13.08
C SER A 651 34.35 -8.66 -14.00
N VAL A 652 33.14 -8.71 -13.43
CA VAL A 652 31.87 -8.94 -14.12
C VAL A 652 30.94 -7.80 -13.75
N LEU A 653 30.71 -6.86 -14.66
CA LEU A 653 29.96 -5.64 -14.37
C LEU A 653 28.46 -5.78 -14.63
N ASN A 654 28.07 -6.66 -15.56
CA ASN A 654 26.71 -6.78 -16.07
C ASN A 654 25.92 -7.94 -15.44
N SER A 655 26.53 -8.67 -14.50
CA SER A 655 25.84 -9.73 -13.77
C SER A 655 24.85 -9.15 -12.77
N PRO A 656 23.64 -9.70 -12.65
CA PRO A 656 22.71 -9.32 -11.60
C PRO A 656 23.11 -9.81 -10.19
N THR A 657 24.01 -10.79 -10.09
CA THR A 657 24.31 -11.49 -8.81
C THR A 657 25.80 -11.63 -8.52
N MET A 658 26.67 -11.49 -9.52
CA MET A 658 28.10 -11.68 -9.34
C MET A 658 28.81 -10.38 -8.93
N PHE A 659 29.54 -10.47 -7.82
CA PHE A 659 30.47 -9.46 -7.31
C PHE A 659 31.62 -10.18 -6.58
N SER A 660 32.68 -9.46 -6.20
CA SER A 660 33.77 -10.05 -5.41
C SER A 660 33.30 -10.44 -4.00
N ARG A 661 33.74 -11.58 -3.45
CA ARG A 661 33.47 -12.03 -2.06
C ARG A 661 33.68 -10.91 -1.02
N ARG A 662 34.74 -10.13 -1.20
CA ARG A 662 35.06 -8.92 -0.43
C ARG A 662 33.88 -7.97 -0.18
N VAL A 663 32.93 -7.87 -1.11
CA VAL A 663 31.74 -7.01 -1.00
C VAL A 663 30.84 -7.43 0.16
N VAL A 664 30.86 -8.70 0.56
CA VAL A 664 30.11 -9.21 1.72
C VAL A 664 31.00 -9.47 2.92
N GLU A 665 32.24 -9.93 2.70
CA GLU A 665 33.18 -10.24 3.78
C GLU A 665 33.65 -9.00 4.55
N ILE A 666 33.98 -7.91 3.86
CA ILE A 666 34.49 -6.68 4.49
C ILE A 666 33.41 -6.04 5.37
N PRO A 667 32.17 -5.79 4.88
CA PRO A 667 31.14 -5.22 5.74
C PRO A 667 30.75 -6.11 6.92
N ALA A 668 30.76 -7.44 6.74
CA ALA A 668 30.51 -8.37 7.85
C ALA A 668 31.56 -8.26 8.96
N CYS A 669 32.78 -7.81 8.62
CA CYS A 669 33.87 -7.54 9.57
C CYS A 669 33.82 -6.14 10.18
N GLY A 670 32.78 -5.34 9.93
CA GLY A 670 32.74 -3.93 10.36
C GLY A 670 33.65 -3.00 9.54
N GLY A 671 34.18 -3.47 8.41
CA GLY A 671 34.96 -2.65 7.48
C GLY A 671 34.08 -2.02 6.41
N LEU A 672 34.53 -0.88 5.85
CA LEU A 672 33.84 -0.24 4.73
C LEU A 672 34.35 -0.73 3.39
N VAL A 673 33.44 -1.04 2.46
CA VAL A 673 33.81 -1.34 1.07
C VAL A 673 33.42 -0.19 0.14
N LEU A 674 34.36 0.20 -0.72
CA LEU A 674 34.15 1.15 -1.81
C LEU A 674 34.43 0.47 -3.16
N SER A 675 33.46 0.49 -4.07
CA SER A 675 33.56 -0.22 -5.35
C SER A 675 33.24 0.71 -6.55
N PRO A 676 33.77 0.44 -7.76
CA PRO A 676 33.15 0.93 -8.97
C PRO A 676 31.74 0.33 -9.09
N TYR A 677 30.89 0.93 -9.94
CA TYR A 677 29.58 0.36 -10.23
C TYR A 677 29.68 -1.10 -10.65
N GLY A 678 28.82 -1.93 -10.08
CA GLY A 678 28.62 -3.31 -10.51
C GLY A 678 27.15 -3.66 -10.33
N ARG A 679 26.50 -4.13 -11.40
CA ARG A 679 25.07 -4.46 -11.37
C ARG A 679 24.74 -5.47 -10.26
N GLY A 680 25.65 -6.40 -9.99
CA GLY A 680 25.49 -7.41 -8.94
C GLY A 680 25.38 -6.80 -7.56
N ILE A 681 26.13 -5.73 -7.28
CA ILE A 681 26.04 -5.00 -6.01
C ILE A 681 24.66 -4.35 -5.91
N THR A 682 24.25 -3.60 -6.93
CA THR A 682 22.98 -2.84 -6.91
C THR A 682 21.72 -3.71 -6.93
N GLU A 683 21.75 -4.85 -7.64
CA GLU A 683 20.59 -5.74 -7.78
C GLU A 683 20.53 -6.85 -6.72
N THR A 684 21.58 -7.03 -5.90
CA THR A 684 21.59 -8.02 -4.82
C THR A 684 21.63 -7.37 -3.43
N LEU A 685 22.29 -6.21 -3.28
CA LEU A 685 22.50 -5.52 -2.00
C LEU A 685 21.78 -4.15 -1.93
N GLY A 686 21.13 -3.73 -3.02
CA GLY A 686 20.49 -2.41 -3.13
C GLY A 686 21.50 -1.26 -3.22
N SER A 687 21.10 -0.08 -2.74
CA SER A 687 21.95 1.12 -2.66
C SER A 687 22.78 1.19 -1.37
N ASN A 688 22.74 0.15 -0.53
CA ASN A 688 23.36 0.16 0.80
C ASN A 688 24.87 -0.06 0.80
N VAL A 689 25.47 -0.41 -0.35
CA VAL A 689 26.91 -0.55 -0.52
C VAL A 689 27.39 0.49 -1.52
N ALA A 690 28.31 1.35 -1.09
CA ALA A 690 28.83 2.45 -1.90
C ALA A 690 29.48 1.94 -3.21
N CYS A 691 28.78 2.18 -4.32
CA CYS A 691 29.28 1.87 -5.66
C CYS A 691 28.90 2.94 -6.68
N SER A 692 29.89 3.45 -7.41
CA SER A 692 29.68 4.47 -8.45
C SER A 692 30.74 4.41 -9.54
N ASN A 693 30.46 4.98 -10.70
CA ASN A 693 31.43 5.23 -11.77
C ASN A 693 31.82 6.71 -11.90
N ARG A 694 31.48 7.54 -10.92
CA ARG A 694 31.80 8.97 -10.88
C ARG A 694 32.95 9.20 -9.89
N ASP A 695 34.01 9.87 -10.33
CA ASP A 695 35.18 10.21 -9.50
C ASP A 695 34.79 11.12 -8.32
N ASP A 696 33.86 12.05 -8.54
CA ASP A 696 33.37 12.96 -7.48
C ASP A 696 32.75 12.19 -6.31
N ASP A 697 31.96 11.14 -6.60
CA ASP A 697 31.32 10.31 -5.58
C ASP A 697 32.39 9.58 -4.74
N HIS A 698 33.41 9.00 -5.39
CA HIS A 698 34.51 8.31 -4.70
C HIS A 698 35.28 9.25 -3.78
N ARG A 699 35.55 10.48 -4.24
CA ARG A 699 36.26 11.50 -3.46
C ARG A 699 35.44 12.00 -2.29
N ALA A 700 34.14 12.21 -2.48
CA ALA A 700 33.24 12.66 -1.42
C ALA A 700 33.16 11.61 -0.30
N TRP A 701 32.94 10.34 -0.64
CA TRP A 701 32.88 9.26 0.35
C TRP A 701 34.21 9.06 1.08
N LEU A 702 35.33 9.03 0.36
CA LEU A 702 36.64 8.90 1.00
C LEU A 702 36.95 10.10 1.89
N TYR A 703 36.58 11.32 1.48
CA TYR A 703 36.74 12.50 2.33
C TYR A 703 35.90 12.39 3.60
N ASP A 704 34.60 12.08 3.48
CA ASP A 704 33.72 11.95 4.62
C ASP A 704 34.21 10.88 5.59
N TRP A 705 34.43 9.64 5.13
CA TRP A 705 34.84 8.55 6.01
C TRP A 705 36.24 8.70 6.62
N THR A 706 37.10 9.56 6.07
CA THR A 706 38.43 9.85 6.65
C THR A 706 38.44 11.07 7.56
N SER A 707 37.44 11.95 7.48
CA SER A 707 37.38 13.22 8.23
C SER A 707 36.24 13.28 9.24
N ASN A 708 35.24 12.41 9.11
CA ASN A 708 34.01 12.37 9.90
C ASN A 708 33.83 10.96 10.51
N PRO A 709 34.29 10.73 11.76
CA PRO A 709 34.14 9.45 12.45
C PRO A 709 32.70 8.99 12.59
N LEU A 710 31.76 9.91 12.84
CA LEU A 710 30.33 9.60 12.99
C LEU A 710 29.71 9.13 11.68
N GLY A 711 29.91 9.87 10.59
CA GLY A 711 29.44 9.47 9.25
C GLY A 711 30.05 8.13 8.80
N ARG A 712 31.31 7.86 9.20
CA ARG A 712 31.93 6.54 8.98
C ARG A 712 31.23 5.43 9.78
N LEU A 713 30.91 5.65 11.05
CA LEU A 713 30.21 4.67 11.89
C LEU A 713 28.82 4.35 11.32
N GLU A 714 28.07 5.37 10.90
CA GLU A 714 26.76 5.20 10.24
C GLU A 714 26.86 4.32 8.99
N GLU A 715 27.86 4.57 8.14
CA GLU A 715 28.09 3.76 6.95
C GLU A 715 28.52 2.32 7.29
N ILE A 716 29.35 2.12 8.33
CA ILE A 716 29.76 0.77 8.78
C ILE A 716 28.51 -0.03 9.11
N TRP A 717 27.62 0.53 9.92
CA TRP A 717 26.37 -0.12 10.29
C TRP A 717 25.44 -0.34 9.10
N ARG A 718 25.33 0.63 8.16
CA ARG A 718 24.53 0.47 6.93
C ARG A 718 24.99 -0.74 6.10
N GLN A 719 26.29 -0.84 5.81
CA GLN A 719 26.84 -1.93 5.01
C GLN A 719 26.79 -3.26 5.78
N MET A 720 27.19 -3.26 7.05
CA MET A 720 27.20 -4.47 7.90
C MET A 720 25.80 -5.07 8.04
N ARG A 721 24.79 -4.24 8.37
CA ARG A 721 23.39 -4.68 8.54
C ARG A 721 22.83 -5.27 7.25
N THR A 722 23.21 -4.73 6.09
CA THR A 722 22.84 -5.29 4.78
C THR A 722 23.31 -6.73 4.65
N ILE A 723 24.54 -7.03 5.06
CA ILE A 723 25.08 -8.38 4.97
C ILE A 723 24.45 -9.34 5.98
N TYR A 724 24.36 -8.94 7.25
CA TYR A 724 23.86 -9.81 8.32
C TYR A 724 22.38 -10.17 8.19
N ARG A 725 21.57 -9.31 7.54
CA ARG A 725 20.14 -9.57 7.32
C ARG A 725 19.86 -10.63 6.24
N SER A 726 20.68 -10.70 5.18
CA SER A 726 20.30 -11.44 3.97
C SER A 726 21.44 -12.14 3.23
N HIS A 727 22.72 -11.90 3.56
CA HIS A 727 23.89 -12.37 2.81
C HIS A 727 24.90 -13.12 3.68
N THR A 728 24.40 -13.87 4.66
CA THR A 728 25.22 -14.77 5.49
C THR A 728 25.18 -16.20 4.96
N THR A 729 26.02 -17.06 5.52
CA THR A 729 26.13 -18.46 5.12
C THR A 729 24.84 -19.21 5.43
N GLU A 730 24.19 -18.92 6.56
CA GLU A 730 22.94 -19.55 6.96
C GLU A 730 21.79 -19.20 6.01
N THR A 731 21.66 -17.93 5.62
CA THR A 731 20.60 -17.54 4.67
C THR A 731 20.85 -18.12 3.28
N ALA A 732 22.10 -18.11 2.82
CA ALA A 732 22.50 -18.67 1.53
C ALA A 732 22.27 -20.19 1.46
N LEU A 733 22.69 -20.92 2.49
CA LEU A 733 22.58 -22.38 2.54
C LEU A 733 21.15 -22.86 2.82
N ALA A 734 20.34 -22.11 3.58
CA ALA A 734 18.91 -22.41 3.72
C ALA A 734 18.18 -22.29 2.38
N ILE A 735 18.46 -21.23 1.60
CA ILE A 735 17.91 -21.08 0.23
C ILE A 735 18.38 -22.24 -0.66
N LEU A 736 19.66 -22.61 -0.58
CA LEU A 736 20.21 -23.73 -1.35
C LEU A 736 19.54 -25.06 -1.00
N ALA A 737 19.47 -25.40 0.29
CA ALA A 737 18.89 -26.65 0.78
C ALA A 737 17.41 -26.76 0.38
N ARG A 738 16.62 -25.71 0.60
CA ARG A 738 15.19 -25.67 0.20
C ARG A 738 15.01 -25.75 -1.31
N THR A 739 15.90 -25.11 -2.08
CA THR A 739 15.90 -25.23 -3.55
C THR A 739 16.23 -26.67 -4.00
N ALA A 740 17.09 -27.37 -3.26
CA ALA A 740 17.42 -28.77 -3.45
C ALA A 740 16.35 -29.75 -2.91
N GLY A 741 15.24 -29.24 -2.37
CA GLY A 741 14.16 -30.06 -1.81
C GLY A 741 14.43 -30.59 -0.40
N VAL A 742 15.46 -30.10 0.29
CA VAL A 742 15.77 -30.45 1.68
C VAL A 742 15.13 -29.40 2.60
N PRO A 743 14.10 -29.77 3.39
CA PRO A 743 13.41 -28.83 4.26
C PRO A 743 14.31 -28.49 5.46
N VAL A 744 14.58 -27.19 5.62
CA VAL A 744 15.34 -26.65 6.74
C VAL A 744 14.71 -25.38 7.27
N SER A 745 14.89 -25.14 8.56
CA SER A 745 14.64 -23.85 9.17
C SER A 745 15.65 -22.82 8.65
N GLY A 746 15.24 -21.55 8.67
CA GLY A 746 16.06 -20.47 8.17
C GLY A 746 17.01 -19.93 9.23
N LEU A 747 17.31 -18.64 9.09
CA LEU A 747 18.00 -17.85 10.08
C LEU A 747 17.15 -17.74 11.36
N HIS A 748 17.67 -18.25 12.48
CA HIS A 748 17.11 -18.05 13.82
C HIS A 748 17.91 -16.97 14.54
N LEU A 749 17.28 -15.83 14.76
CA LEU A 749 17.90 -14.73 15.49
C LEU A 749 17.53 -14.82 16.98
N ALA A 750 18.39 -14.28 17.85
CA ALA A 750 18.06 -14.11 19.26
C ALA A 750 16.70 -13.41 19.40
N GLN A 751 15.84 -13.96 20.25
CA GLN A 751 14.57 -13.37 20.63
C GLN A 751 14.75 -12.50 21.87
N TYR A 752 13.86 -11.54 22.07
CA TYR A 752 13.97 -10.66 23.21
C TYR A 752 12.63 -10.23 23.80
N VAL A 753 12.66 -9.88 25.07
CA VAL A 753 11.62 -9.12 25.76
C VAL A 753 12.12 -7.70 25.99
N ALA A 754 11.24 -6.73 25.79
CA ALA A 754 11.57 -5.33 26.00
C ALA A 754 11.24 -4.93 27.44
N ARG A 755 12.25 -4.48 28.21
CA ARG A 755 12.04 -3.81 29.50
C ARG A 755 11.87 -2.33 29.25
N LEU A 756 10.72 -1.78 29.62
CA LEU A 756 10.46 -0.33 29.52
C LEU A 756 10.85 0.36 30.83
N GLU A 757 11.76 1.31 30.78
CA GLU A 757 12.20 2.09 31.95
C GLU A 757 11.48 3.45 31.95
N LEU A 758 10.21 3.44 32.37
CA LEU A 758 9.32 4.62 32.35
C LEU A 758 9.25 5.39 33.67
N VAL A 759 10.22 5.16 34.57
CA VAL A 759 10.24 5.83 35.88
C VAL A 759 10.67 7.29 35.66
N ASP A 760 9.90 8.23 36.22
CA ASP A 760 10.13 9.68 36.13
C ASP A 760 10.10 10.31 34.71
N CYS A 761 9.57 9.61 33.70
CA CYS A 761 9.39 10.17 32.34
C CYS A 761 8.10 11.00 32.20
N ASP A 762 8.14 12.11 31.45
CA ASP A 762 6.93 12.83 31.06
C ASP A 762 6.09 12.05 30.03
N ALA A 763 4.87 12.54 29.76
CA ALA A 763 3.92 11.87 28.87
C ALA A 763 4.41 11.81 27.41
N THR A 764 5.13 12.83 26.95
CA THR A 764 5.63 12.90 25.57
C THR A 764 6.75 11.88 25.37
N THR A 765 7.74 11.88 26.25
CA THR A 765 8.88 10.94 26.21
C THR A 765 8.39 9.49 26.32
N ARG A 766 7.39 9.24 27.15
CA ARG A 766 6.74 7.93 27.27
C ARG A 766 6.15 7.46 25.93
N ASP A 767 5.38 8.33 25.27
CA ASP A 767 4.73 8.02 23.99
C ASP A 767 5.79 7.78 22.89
N GLU A 768 6.87 8.55 22.88
CA GLU A 768 8.00 8.37 21.96
C GLU A 768 8.71 7.03 22.18
N ILE A 769 8.95 6.60 23.43
CA ILE A 769 9.54 5.28 23.74
C ILE A 769 8.63 4.14 23.27
N ILE A 770 7.32 4.22 23.55
CA ILE A 770 6.36 3.19 23.12
C ILE A 770 6.28 3.16 21.59
N THR A 771 6.23 4.32 20.94
CA THR A 771 6.22 4.42 19.48
C THR A 771 7.51 3.86 18.86
N ALA A 772 8.67 4.17 19.45
CA ALA A 772 9.95 3.62 19.05
C ALA A 772 10.01 2.09 19.20
N LEU A 773 9.43 1.54 20.27
CA LEU A 773 9.30 0.10 20.48
C LEU A 773 8.43 -0.55 19.41
N LEU A 774 7.26 0.03 19.13
CA LEU A 774 6.29 -0.49 18.16
C LEU A 774 6.79 -0.37 16.70
N SER A 775 7.76 0.51 16.45
CA SER A 775 8.37 0.69 15.13
C SER A 775 9.62 -0.18 14.90
N GLN A 776 10.09 -0.93 15.90
CA GLN A 776 11.30 -1.75 15.79
C GLN A 776 11.26 -2.69 14.58
N SER A 777 12.41 -2.86 13.91
CA SER A 777 12.57 -3.76 12.75
C SER A 777 12.32 -5.22 13.10
N ARG A 778 12.43 -5.56 14.39
CA ARG A 778 12.03 -6.81 14.99
C ARG A 778 11.25 -6.46 16.25
N LEU A 779 9.99 -6.85 16.33
CA LEU A 779 9.18 -6.63 17.52
C LEU A 779 9.62 -7.56 18.65
N PRO A 780 9.49 -7.14 19.92
CA PRO A 780 9.75 -8.01 21.06
C PRO A 780 8.71 -9.14 21.12
N LEU A 781 9.09 -10.26 21.74
CA LEU A 781 8.16 -11.34 22.05
C LEU A 781 7.15 -10.91 23.13
N ALA A 782 7.60 -10.11 24.09
CA ALA A 782 6.78 -9.50 25.11
C ALA A 782 7.42 -8.21 25.65
N VAL A 783 6.61 -7.38 26.29
CA VAL A 783 7.04 -6.23 27.09
C VAL A 783 7.00 -6.60 28.56
N LEU A 784 8.13 -6.45 29.25
CA LEU A 784 8.24 -6.60 30.69
C LEU A 784 8.00 -5.24 31.35
N SER A 785 6.85 -5.06 31.99
CA SER A 785 6.58 -3.87 32.81
C SER A 785 5.41 -4.10 33.77
N ASN A 786 5.59 -3.70 35.03
CA ASN A 786 4.55 -3.69 36.06
C ASN A 786 4.00 -2.28 36.37
N THR A 787 4.39 -1.26 35.58
CA THR A 787 4.03 0.15 35.81
C THR A 787 3.26 0.80 34.65
N LEU A 788 2.97 0.06 33.57
CA LEU A 788 2.17 0.57 32.45
C LEU A 788 0.74 0.90 32.90
N ASN A 789 0.21 2.03 32.42
CA ASN A 789 -1.20 2.34 32.57
C ASN A 789 -2.04 1.51 31.58
N ASP A 790 -3.36 1.49 31.77
CA ASP A 790 -4.27 0.68 30.93
C ASP A 790 -4.24 1.08 29.44
N ALA A 791 -4.01 2.36 29.13
CA ALA A 791 -3.96 2.86 27.75
C ALA A 791 -2.69 2.40 27.02
N ASP A 792 -1.53 2.54 27.66
CA ASP A 792 -0.23 2.11 27.14
C ASP A 792 -0.23 0.58 26.92
N ARG A 793 -0.77 -0.17 27.89
CA ARG A 793 -0.93 -1.64 27.78
C ARG A 793 -1.82 -2.00 26.59
N ALA A 794 -2.98 -1.36 26.46
CA ALA A 794 -3.89 -1.61 25.35
C ALA A 794 -3.26 -1.27 23.98
N GLN A 795 -2.45 -0.21 23.89
CA GLN A 795 -1.72 0.16 22.68
C GLN A 795 -0.71 -0.91 22.27
N ILE A 796 0.07 -1.44 23.22
CA ILE A 796 1.07 -2.49 22.97
C ILE A 796 0.40 -3.82 22.60
N GLU A 797 -0.66 -4.20 23.31
CA GLU A 797 -1.41 -5.43 23.04
C GLU A 797 -2.16 -5.36 21.70
N ALA A 798 -2.64 -4.18 21.29
CA ALA A 798 -3.23 -3.97 19.97
C ALA A 798 -2.23 -4.19 18.83
N ALA A 799 -0.93 -4.00 19.07
CA ALA A 799 0.14 -4.35 18.15
C ALA A 799 0.50 -5.84 18.15
N GLY A 800 -0.21 -6.67 18.94
CA GLY A 800 0.00 -8.12 19.05
C GLY A 800 1.16 -8.51 19.96
N ILE A 801 1.67 -7.60 20.78
CA ILE A 801 2.78 -7.86 21.71
C ILE A 801 2.20 -8.11 23.11
N ARG A 802 2.57 -9.24 23.72
CA ARG A 802 2.14 -9.57 25.07
C ARG A 802 2.83 -8.66 26.10
N VAL A 803 2.11 -8.22 27.12
CA VAL A 803 2.70 -7.55 28.28
C VAL A 803 2.74 -8.52 29.46
N VAL A 804 3.92 -8.69 30.06
CA VAL A 804 4.17 -9.57 31.21
C VAL A 804 4.67 -8.76 32.40
N ASP A 805 4.26 -9.19 33.61
CA ASP A 805 4.52 -8.41 34.83
C ASP A 805 5.81 -8.85 35.56
N SER A 806 6.41 -9.97 35.16
CA SER A 806 7.61 -10.53 35.79
C SER A 806 8.56 -11.24 34.82
N LEU A 807 9.85 -11.30 35.17
CA LEU A 807 10.87 -12.04 34.42
C LEU A 807 10.58 -13.54 34.37
N GLU A 808 10.07 -14.12 35.48
CA GLU A 808 9.70 -15.54 35.54
C GLU A 808 8.64 -15.90 34.50
N GLU A 809 7.67 -15.00 34.24
CA GLU A 809 6.68 -15.20 33.19
C GLU A 809 7.31 -15.10 31.79
N ALA A 810 8.23 -14.14 31.58
CA ALA A 810 8.96 -13.98 30.32
C ALA A 810 9.83 -15.20 29.99
N GLU A 811 10.48 -15.82 30.98
CA GLU A 811 11.33 -17.01 30.84
C GLU A 811 10.59 -18.21 30.26
N THR A 812 9.28 -18.30 30.44
CA THR A 812 8.47 -19.40 29.90
C THR A 812 8.18 -19.29 28.41
N LEU A 813 8.52 -18.16 27.77
CA LEU A 813 8.11 -17.87 26.39
C LEU A 813 9.02 -18.50 25.33
N SER A 814 10.33 -18.59 25.58
CA SER A 814 11.30 -19.22 24.66
C SER A 814 12.59 -19.59 25.36
N ASP A 815 13.22 -20.67 24.89
CA ASP A 815 14.63 -20.95 25.17
C ASP A 815 15.51 -19.90 24.45
N ASN A 816 16.62 -19.46 25.07
CA ASN A 816 17.56 -18.47 24.50
C ASN A 816 17.00 -17.04 24.33
N LEU A 817 16.43 -16.49 25.40
CA LEU A 817 15.79 -15.17 25.45
C LEU A 817 16.72 -14.09 26.01
N PHE A 818 16.64 -12.88 25.46
CA PHE A 818 17.33 -11.69 25.99
C PHE A 818 16.33 -10.67 26.55
N GLU A 819 16.67 -10.04 27.65
CA GLU A 819 16.05 -8.81 28.12
C GLU A 819 16.75 -7.63 27.42
N VAL A 820 16.02 -6.74 26.75
CA VAL A 820 16.56 -5.50 26.15
C VAL A 820 15.88 -4.29 26.79
N ALA A 821 16.66 -3.38 27.36
CA ALA A 821 16.17 -2.19 28.01
C ALA A 821 15.91 -1.05 27.01
N PHE A 822 14.76 -0.40 27.14
CA PHE A 822 14.38 0.82 26.43
C PHE A 822 14.14 1.92 27.44
N ALA A 823 15.15 2.77 27.62
CA ALA A 823 15.12 3.91 28.55
C ALA A 823 14.88 5.26 27.85
N GLN A 824 15.06 5.31 26.52
CA GLN A 824 14.86 6.50 25.69
C GLN A 824 14.28 6.09 24.32
N PRO A 825 13.70 7.03 23.54
CA PRO A 825 13.26 6.75 22.18
C PRO A 825 14.41 6.19 21.37
N ALA A 826 14.22 5.00 20.80
CA ALA A 826 15.29 4.26 20.13
C ALA A 826 15.11 4.20 18.62
N ALA A 827 16.21 4.19 17.86
CA ALA A 827 16.16 3.97 16.41
C ALA A 827 15.43 2.66 16.06
N ARG A 828 14.78 2.60 14.89
CA ARG A 828 14.03 1.42 14.40
C ARG A 828 14.83 0.11 14.43
N THR A 829 16.15 0.14 14.31
CA THR A 829 16.99 -1.09 14.29
C THR A 829 17.68 -1.37 15.61
N PHE A 830 17.38 -0.62 16.67
CA PHE A 830 18.11 -0.68 17.93
C PHE A 830 18.22 -2.10 18.50
N ALA A 831 17.11 -2.80 18.72
CA ALA A 831 17.16 -4.16 19.28
C ALA A 831 17.91 -5.14 18.38
N GLU A 832 17.80 -4.99 17.05
CA GLU A 832 18.53 -5.80 16.09
C GLU A 832 20.05 -5.56 16.16
N ASP A 833 20.45 -4.29 16.26
CA ASP A 833 21.85 -3.88 16.29
C ASP A 833 22.51 -4.25 17.64
N VAL A 834 21.81 -4.06 18.76
CA VAL A 834 22.25 -4.48 20.09
C VAL A 834 22.48 -5.99 20.16
N LEU A 835 21.56 -6.78 19.59
CA LEU A 835 21.66 -8.24 19.63
C LEU A 835 22.55 -8.82 18.53
N LEU A 836 23.08 -8.02 17.62
CA LEU A 836 23.96 -8.47 16.54
C LEU A 836 25.15 -9.34 17.00
N PRO A 837 25.84 -9.05 18.13
CA PRO A 837 26.96 -9.88 18.62
C PRO A 837 26.60 -11.36 18.77
N THR A 838 25.36 -11.68 19.12
CA THR A 838 24.88 -13.06 19.28
C THR A 838 25.01 -13.92 18.01
N ARG A 839 25.25 -13.29 16.85
CA ARG A 839 25.48 -13.97 15.56
C ARG A 839 26.87 -14.61 15.45
N PHE A 840 27.83 -14.22 16.28
CA PHE A 840 29.22 -14.67 16.18
C PHE A 840 29.90 -14.89 17.54
N GLY A 841 29.12 -14.91 18.62
CA GLY A 841 29.59 -15.28 19.96
C GLY A 841 28.43 -15.37 20.95
N ASP A 842 28.65 -16.06 22.06
CA ASP A 842 27.72 -16.10 23.18
C ASP A 842 28.15 -15.10 24.25
N TYR A 843 27.21 -14.25 24.67
CA TYR A 843 27.46 -13.18 25.64
C TYR A 843 26.43 -13.24 26.78
N GLU A 844 26.85 -12.89 27.99
CA GLU A 844 25.98 -12.74 29.16
C GLU A 844 25.29 -11.37 29.15
N GLU A 845 26.07 -10.31 28.93
CA GLU A 845 25.63 -8.92 28.90
C GLU A 845 26.17 -8.19 27.67
N ILE A 846 25.31 -7.37 27.08
CA ILE A 846 25.63 -6.46 25.99
C ILE A 846 25.42 -5.03 26.48
N HIS A 847 26.50 -4.25 26.39
CA HIS A 847 26.54 -2.84 26.74
C HIS A 847 26.53 -2.01 25.46
N VAL A 848 25.84 -0.86 25.48
CA VAL A 848 25.86 0.08 24.35
C VAL A 848 26.71 1.29 24.71
N ARG A 849 27.58 1.68 23.78
CA ARG A 849 28.31 2.95 23.82
C ARG A 849 27.74 3.87 22.75
N ASP A 850 27.47 5.12 23.13
CA ASP A 850 27.05 6.16 22.20
C ASP A 850 28.17 6.50 21.21
N GLY A 851 27.78 6.62 19.94
CA GLY A 851 28.64 6.99 18.82
C GLY A 851 29.27 8.37 18.94
N GLU A 852 28.74 9.32 19.72
CA GLU A 852 29.30 10.68 19.87
C GLU A 852 30.80 10.68 20.24
N SER A 853 31.21 9.66 20.99
CA SER A 853 32.60 9.48 21.45
C SER A 853 33.48 8.66 20.50
N PHE A 854 32.93 8.18 19.38
CA PHE A 854 33.61 7.28 18.45
C PHE A 854 34.77 7.96 17.71
N ALA A 855 35.99 7.51 17.96
CA ALA A 855 37.18 7.95 17.24
C ALA A 855 37.50 7.05 16.04
N ILE A 856 38.36 7.54 15.14
CA ILE A 856 38.75 6.84 13.90
C ILE A 856 39.28 5.42 14.13
N SER A 857 40.05 5.22 15.21
CA SER A 857 40.68 3.95 15.55
C SER A 857 39.81 3.04 16.40
N ASP A 858 38.65 3.52 16.83
CA ASP A 858 37.84 2.76 17.78
C ASP A 858 37.18 1.57 17.08
N PRO A 859 37.20 0.39 17.69
CA PRO A 859 36.48 -0.75 17.18
C PRO A 859 34.97 -0.54 17.40
N THR A 860 34.17 -1.02 16.44
CA THR A 860 32.70 -0.98 16.56
C THR A 860 32.20 -1.90 17.68
N ILE A 861 32.91 -3.00 17.94
CA ILE A 861 32.58 -4.00 18.98
C ILE A 861 33.83 -4.35 19.81
N GLU A 862 33.69 -4.38 21.13
CA GLU A 862 34.78 -4.63 22.09
C GLU A 862 34.40 -5.71 23.11
N LEU A 863 35.37 -6.53 23.54
CA LEU A 863 35.18 -7.46 24.66
C LEU A 863 35.56 -6.78 25.98
N LEU A 864 34.69 -6.87 26.99
CA LEU A 864 34.94 -6.32 28.33
C LEU A 864 35.66 -7.34 29.22
N GLY A 865 36.73 -6.91 29.88
CA GLY A 865 37.41 -7.70 30.92
C GLY A 865 36.76 -7.55 32.30
N ASP A 866 36.93 -8.55 33.17
CA ASP A 866 36.29 -8.61 34.50
C ASP A 866 36.56 -7.38 35.40
N ALA A 867 37.75 -6.78 35.31
CA ALA A 867 38.15 -5.62 36.11
C ALA A 867 37.54 -4.29 35.62
N GLU A 868 37.32 -4.13 34.32
CA GLU A 868 36.69 -2.94 33.72
C GLU A 868 35.17 -2.98 33.91
N ALA A 869 34.58 -4.18 33.87
CA ALA A 869 33.16 -4.37 34.12
C ALA A 869 32.76 -4.08 35.58
N ALA A 870 33.65 -4.32 36.55
CA ALA A 870 33.40 -3.97 37.96
C ALA A 870 33.35 -2.45 38.23
N GLY A 871 33.94 -1.64 37.34
CA GLY A 871 33.93 -0.17 37.41
C GLY A 871 32.74 0.49 36.69
N ARG A 872 32.04 -0.26 35.84
CA ARG A 872 30.80 0.14 35.17
C ARG A 872 29.62 -0.49 35.92
N SER A 873 29.25 0.07 37.07
CA SER A 873 28.03 -0.33 37.79
C SER A 873 26.80 -0.18 36.87
N SER A 874 25.77 -1.03 37.08
CA SER A 874 24.41 -1.15 36.50
C SER A 874 23.90 -0.24 35.35
N ASP A 875 24.39 0.97 35.18
CA ASP A 875 23.89 2.05 34.32
C ASP A 875 24.31 1.92 32.84
N GLY A 876 24.96 0.82 32.43
CA GLY A 876 25.45 0.60 31.05
C GLY A 876 24.94 -0.67 30.36
N ILE A 877 24.18 -1.52 31.07
CA ILE A 877 23.68 -2.79 30.54
C ILE A 877 22.42 -2.54 29.73
N VAL A 878 22.45 -2.83 28.43
CA VAL A 878 21.29 -2.65 27.55
C VAL A 878 20.62 -3.96 27.21
N ALA A 879 21.38 -5.05 27.07
CA ALA A 879 20.78 -6.37 26.94
C ALA A 879 21.44 -7.42 27.83
N ARG A 880 20.62 -8.32 28.38
CA ARG A 880 21.05 -9.42 29.25
C ARG A 880 20.39 -10.73 28.82
N ARG A 881 21.18 -11.81 28.79
CA ARG A 881 20.65 -13.16 28.58
C ARG A 881 19.86 -13.64 29.81
N ILE A 882 18.67 -14.20 29.60
CA ILE A 882 17.79 -14.70 30.66
C ILE A 882 17.91 -16.25 30.77
N GLY A 883 17.90 -16.81 31.99
CA GLY A 883 17.90 -18.26 32.27
C GLY A 883 19.17 -18.86 32.92
N ASP A 884 19.09 -20.13 33.35
CA ASP A 884 20.05 -20.85 34.23
C ASP A 884 21.45 -21.15 33.61
N GLN A 885 21.68 -20.75 32.34
CA GLN A 885 22.93 -20.95 31.60
C GLN A 885 23.83 -19.70 31.52
N SER A 886 23.55 -18.63 32.28
CA SER A 886 24.31 -17.36 32.17
C SER A 886 25.75 -17.42 32.72
N LEU A 887 26.09 -18.43 33.53
CA LEU A 887 27.36 -18.49 34.26
C LEU A 887 28.56 -18.78 33.33
N GLY A 888 29.31 -17.74 32.97
CA GLY A 888 30.66 -17.85 32.39
C GLY A 888 30.82 -17.34 30.95
N TYR A 889 29.80 -16.75 30.34
CA TYR A 889 29.94 -16.07 29.05
C TYR A 889 30.59 -14.68 29.18
N PRO A 890 31.40 -14.24 28.20
CA PRO A 890 32.01 -12.90 28.23
C PRO A 890 30.96 -11.79 28.06
N ARG A 891 31.38 -10.56 28.38
CA ARG A 891 30.60 -9.34 28.16
C ARG A 891 31.12 -8.57 26.96
N VAL A 892 30.24 -7.87 26.26
CA VAL A 892 30.58 -7.16 25.02
C VAL A 892 30.01 -5.74 25.01
N VAL A 893 30.74 -4.81 24.40
CA VAL A 893 30.29 -3.44 24.12
C VAL A 893 30.05 -3.30 22.63
N VAL A 894 28.90 -2.74 22.26
CA VAL A 894 28.54 -2.38 20.89
C VAL A 894 28.46 -0.85 20.80
N THR A 895 29.13 -0.27 19.81
CA THR A 895 29.05 1.18 19.55
C THR A 895 28.06 1.46 18.44
N LEU A 896 26.96 2.12 18.78
CA LEU A 896 25.89 2.46 17.84
C LEU A 896 26.07 3.90 17.33
N PRO A 897 25.66 4.22 16.10
CA PRO A 897 25.67 5.61 15.62
C PRO A 897 24.72 6.47 16.45
N VAL A 898 24.98 7.78 16.52
CA VAL A 898 24.13 8.75 17.23
C VAL A 898 22.74 8.72 16.62
N GLU A 899 21.72 8.75 17.47
CA GLU A 899 20.33 8.88 17.08
C GLU A 899 20.12 10.29 16.51
N GLN A 900 20.47 10.50 15.23
CA GLN A 900 20.03 11.69 14.52
C GLN A 900 18.50 11.69 14.58
N ASP A 901 17.94 12.82 15.01
CA ASP A 901 16.50 13.07 15.10
C ASP A 901 15.76 12.27 14.04
N ILE A 902 14.84 11.43 14.51
CA ILE A 902 13.93 10.68 13.67
C ILE A 902 13.03 11.73 13.00
N GLU A 903 13.54 12.41 11.97
CA GLU A 903 12.72 12.80 10.84
C GLU A 903 12.22 11.48 10.29
N PHE A 904 11.06 11.07 10.80
CA PHE A 904 10.22 10.09 10.17
C PHE A 904 10.27 10.40 8.68
N TRP A 905 10.86 9.49 7.89
CA TRP A 905 10.59 9.42 6.47
C TRP A 905 9.10 9.11 6.34
N ASN A 906 8.27 10.13 6.53
CA ASN A 906 6.90 10.17 6.10
C ASN A 906 6.97 10.17 4.57
N ASP A 907 7.14 8.98 3.96
CA ASP A 907 6.70 8.73 2.58
C ASP A 907 5.17 8.66 2.56
N ALA A 908 4.62 9.79 2.97
CA ALA A 908 3.27 10.28 2.85
C ALA A 908 3.31 11.69 2.21
N ASP A 909 4.29 11.96 1.33
CA ASP A 909 4.09 12.94 0.26
C ASP A 909 3.15 12.35 -0.80
N SER A 910 1.94 12.04 -0.35
CA SER A 910 0.76 12.03 -1.20
C SER A 910 0.15 13.42 -1.10
N PRO A 911 -0.01 14.17 -2.20
CA PRO A 911 -0.85 15.35 -2.24
C PRO A 911 -2.32 14.90 -2.22
N ALA A 912 -2.81 14.37 -1.09
CA ALA A 912 -4.22 14.08 -0.86
C ALA A 912 -4.48 13.70 0.60
N ALA A 913 -4.75 14.73 1.41
CA ALA A 913 -5.52 14.76 2.67
C ALA A 913 -4.79 15.66 3.67
N THR A 914 -4.94 16.97 3.51
CA THR A 914 -4.74 17.95 4.58
C THR A 914 -5.70 17.60 5.73
N ARG A 915 -5.30 16.66 6.59
CA ARG A 915 -5.74 16.65 7.99
C ARG A 915 -4.93 17.72 8.70
N THR A 916 -5.33 18.97 8.53
CA THR A 916 -5.04 20.02 9.49
C THR A 916 -5.84 19.73 10.75
N THR A 917 -5.37 18.78 11.56
CA THR A 917 -5.54 18.92 13.01
C THR A 917 -4.55 19.99 13.44
N HIS A 918 -4.96 21.25 13.28
CA HIS A 918 -4.46 22.27 14.18
C HIS A 918 -4.91 21.82 15.58
N GLN A 919 -4.02 21.17 16.33
CA GLN A 919 -3.94 21.45 17.76
C GLN A 919 -3.55 22.93 17.81
N THR A 920 -4.57 23.77 17.78
CA THR A 920 -4.41 25.16 18.14
C THR A 920 -3.98 25.13 19.60
N ASP A 921 -2.71 25.45 19.85
CA ASP A 921 -2.38 26.22 21.04
C ASP A 921 -3.44 27.33 21.11
N GLU A 922 -4.35 27.24 22.08
CA GLU A 922 -5.49 28.16 22.25
C GLU A 922 -5.05 29.61 22.53
N THR A 923 -3.74 29.91 22.43
CA THR A 923 -3.10 31.13 22.90
C THR A 923 -2.61 32.09 21.80
N SER A 924 -2.87 31.90 20.50
CA SER A 924 -2.40 32.87 19.46
C SER A 924 -3.45 33.46 18.49
N ALA A 925 -4.68 32.96 18.41
CA ALA A 925 -5.67 33.48 17.45
C ALA A 925 -6.18 34.90 17.79
N ALA A 926 -6.18 35.28 19.08
CA ALA A 926 -6.65 36.58 19.55
C ALA A 926 -5.70 37.75 19.19
N ASP A 927 -4.41 37.49 18.99
CA ASP A 927 -3.43 38.52 18.61
C ASP A 927 -3.33 38.72 17.08
N ALA A 928 -3.73 37.72 16.28
CA ALA A 928 -3.57 37.73 14.83
C ALA A 928 -4.43 38.78 14.10
N PHE A 929 -5.51 39.25 14.74
CA PHE A 929 -6.48 40.17 14.17
C PHE A 929 -6.52 41.54 14.86
N HIS A 930 -5.74 41.74 15.92
CA HIS A 930 -5.74 43.00 16.67
C HIS A 930 -5.33 44.18 15.78
N GLY A 931 -6.27 45.08 15.51
CA GLY A 931 -6.05 46.25 14.66
C GLY A 931 -6.09 45.99 13.15
N LYS A 932 -6.39 44.77 12.70
CA LYS A 932 -6.66 44.47 11.28
C LYS A 932 -8.09 44.83 10.90
N LYS A 933 -8.27 45.25 9.65
CA LYS A 933 -9.57 45.53 9.04
C LYS A 933 -10.01 44.39 8.14
N VAL A 934 -11.13 43.76 8.48
CA VAL A 934 -11.68 42.63 7.71
C VAL A 934 -12.97 43.07 7.02
N VAL A 935 -13.00 42.99 5.69
CA VAL A 935 -14.23 43.23 4.92
C VAL A 935 -14.98 41.90 4.74
N ILE A 936 -16.25 41.86 5.11
CA ILE A 936 -17.15 40.76 4.75
C ILE A 936 -18.11 41.25 3.67
N ALA A 937 -18.04 40.65 2.49
CA ALA A 937 -18.82 41.06 1.32
C ALA A 937 -19.81 39.98 0.88
N GLY A 938 -21.06 40.37 0.62
CA GLY A 938 -22.09 39.46 0.10
C GLY A 938 -23.51 40.05 0.09
N HIS A 939 -24.43 39.33 -0.54
CA HIS A 939 -25.85 39.68 -0.57
C HIS A 939 -26.65 39.07 0.61
N ASP A 940 -26.43 37.78 0.92
CA ASP A 940 -27.05 37.07 2.04
C ASP A 940 -25.99 36.74 3.09
N LEU A 941 -25.92 37.54 4.16
CA LEU A 941 -24.91 37.42 5.23
C LEU A 941 -25.39 36.59 6.43
N LYS A 942 -26.46 35.79 6.29
CA LYS A 942 -27.01 35.03 7.44
C LYS A 942 -26.00 34.09 8.11
N PHE A 943 -25.08 33.50 7.34
CA PHE A 943 -24.05 32.60 7.86
C PHE A 943 -22.81 33.34 8.37
N ALA A 944 -22.66 34.61 8.02
CA ALA A 944 -21.55 35.44 8.48
C ALA A 944 -21.76 36.01 9.89
N GLN A 945 -22.96 35.97 10.46
CA GLN A 945 -23.24 36.55 11.79
C GLN A 945 -22.35 35.99 12.90
N GLY A 946 -22.12 34.67 12.92
CA GLY A 946 -21.19 34.05 13.88
C GLY A 946 -19.73 34.43 13.64
N ILE A 947 -19.35 34.58 12.37
CA ILE A 947 -18.00 34.99 11.95
C ILE A 947 -17.74 36.45 12.36
N LEU A 948 -18.73 37.34 12.18
CA LEU A 948 -18.68 38.74 12.62
C LEU A 948 -18.41 38.84 14.12
N ALA A 949 -19.16 38.09 14.94
CA ALA A 949 -18.97 38.07 16.39
C ALA A 949 -17.57 37.56 16.77
N ALA A 950 -17.14 36.44 16.17
CA ALA A 950 -15.83 35.85 16.45
C ALA A 950 -14.66 36.78 16.04
N LEU A 951 -14.77 37.48 14.92
CA LEU A 951 -13.77 38.47 14.49
C LEU A 951 -13.71 39.68 15.41
N HIS A 952 -14.85 40.17 15.90
CA HIS A 952 -14.90 41.25 16.89
C HIS A 952 -14.26 40.82 18.22
N ASP A 953 -14.56 39.62 18.69
CA ASP A 953 -13.98 39.06 19.92
C ASP A 953 -12.45 38.87 19.78
N ALA A 954 -11.97 38.60 18.56
CA ALA A 954 -10.54 38.54 18.21
C ALA A 954 -9.88 39.91 17.96
N GLY A 955 -10.59 41.02 18.17
CA GLY A 955 -10.03 42.38 18.08
C GLY A 955 -9.93 42.97 16.66
N ALA A 956 -10.60 42.38 15.68
CA ALA A 956 -10.69 42.93 14.32
C ALA A 956 -11.68 44.10 14.23
N GLU A 957 -11.38 45.08 13.36
CA GLU A 957 -12.38 46.03 12.88
C GLU A 957 -13.08 45.43 11.65
N VAL A 958 -14.35 45.05 11.80
CA VAL A 958 -15.10 44.40 10.71
C VAL A 958 -15.96 45.39 9.93
N LEU A 959 -15.76 45.41 8.62
CA LEU A 959 -16.49 46.25 7.66
C LEU A 959 -17.41 45.37 6.82
N ILE A 960 -18.66 45.78 6.62
CA ILE A 960 -19.65 44.98 5.87
C ILE A 960 -19.93 45.65 4.52
N ASP A 961 -19.68 44.91 3.43
CA ASP A 961 -20.09 45.29 2.08
C ASP A 961 -21.36 44.53 1.68
N HIS A 962 -22.52 45.16 1.88
CA HIS A 962 -23.82 44.53 1.62
C HIS A 962 -24.29 44.78 0.19
N TRP A 963 -24.38 43.72 -0.62
CA TRP A 963 -24.78 43.80 -2.02
C TRP A 963 -26.30 43.73 -2.20
N GLU A 964 -26.86 44.46 -3.17
CA GLU A 964 -28.30 44.44 -3.47
C GLU A 964 -28.77 43.11 -4.07
N SER A 965 -27.88 42.41 -4.77
CA SER A 965 -28.09 41.07 -5.33
C SER A 965 -26.76 40.39 -5.58
N HIS A 966 -26.78 39.13 -6.05
CA HIS A 966 -25.56 38.37 -6.37
C HIS A 966 -24.62 39.01 -7.41
N SER A 967 -25.03 40.06 -8.13
CA SER A 967 -24.21 40.74 -9.13
C SER A 967 -24.31 42.27 -9.12
N LYS A 968 -25.08 42.86 -8.21
CA LYS A 968 -25.34 44.31 -8.18
C LYS A 968 -24.92 44.89 -6.84
N HIS A 969 -24.00 45.85 -6.88
CA HIS A 969 -23.46 46.54 -5.71
C HIS A 969 -23.11 48.00 -6.05
N ASP A 970 -22.79 48.78 -5.03
CA ASP A 970 -22.21 50.12 -5.18
C ASP A 970 -20.69 49.99 -5.29
N GLU A 971 -20.18 49.99 -6.51
CA GLU A 971 -18.76 49.82 -6.81
C GLU A 971 -17.87 50.89 -6.14
N ALA A 972 -18.37 52.13 -6.00
CA ALA A 972 -17.61 53.18 -5.34
C ALA A 972 -17.47 52.90 -3.83
N HIS A 973 -18.51 52.32 -3.22
CA HIS A 973 -18.48 51.88 -1.84
C HIS A 973 -17.54 50.69 -1.62
N SER A 974 -17.65 49.64 -2.46
CA SER A 974 -16.78 48.45 -2.35
C SER A 974 -15.30 48.81 -2.54
N LEU A 975 -14.96 49.74 -3.44
CA LEU A 975 -13.60 50.26 -3.59
C LEU A 975 -13.11 51.01 -2.35
N GLU A 976 -13.98 51.77 -1.68
CA GLU A 976 -13.59 52.50 -0.47
C GLU A 976 -13.37 51.57 0.73
N LEU A 977 -14.18 50.52 0.85
CA LEU A 977 -13.96 49.47 1.84
C LEU A 977 -12.67 48.68 1.54
N LEU A 978 -12.44 48.33 0.27
CA LEU A 978 -11.26 47.60 -0.15
C LEU A 978 -9.95 48.36 0.09
N LYS A 979 -9.92 49.70 -0.03
CA LYS A 979 -8.72 50.49 0.31
C LYS A 979 -8.28 50.32 1.76
N GLN A 980 -9.22 50.06 2.66
CA GLN A 980 -8.98 49.97 4.10
C GLN A 980 -8.76 48.54 4.58
N ALA A 981 -9.11 47.53 3.79
CA ALA A 981 -9.08 46.13 4.19
C ALA A 981 -7.66 45.56 4.23
N ASP A 982 -7.36 44.73 5.23
CA ASP A 982 -6.22 43.81 5.22
C ASP A 982 -6.65 42.43 4.69
N VAL A 983 -7.87 42.01 5.05
CA VAL A 983 -8.47 40.73 4.65
C VAL A 983 -9.86 40.97 4.09
N VAL A 984 -10.21 40.28 3.01
CA VAL A 984 -11.55 40.27 2.42
C VAL A 984 -12.10 38.84 2.49
N LEU A 985 -13.24 38.68 3.14
CA LEU A 985 -14.05 37.46 3.10
C LEU A 985 -15.26 37.69 2.19
N CYS A 986 -15.30 36.98 1.07
CA CYS A 986 -16.50 36.87 0.26
C CYS A 986 -17.39 35.77 0.82
N GLU A 987 -18.44 36.17 1.55
CA GLU A 987 -19.50 35.25 1.95
C GLU A 987 -20.32 34.96 0.70
N TRP A 988 -20.25 33.70 0.21
CA TRP A 988 -20.66 33.20 -1.11
C TRP A 988 -19.66 33.45 -2.25
N GLY A 989 -19.38 32.40 -3.02
CA GLY A 989 -18.51 32.43 -4.21
C GLY A 989 -19.21 32.93 -5.48
N LEU A 990 -19.87 34.09 -5.40
CA LEU A 990 -20.72 34.65 -6.46
C LEU A 990 -20.10 35.92 -7.05
N GLY A 991 -20.91 36.92 -7.43
CA GLY A 991 -20.40 38.13 -8.09
C GLY A 991 -19.45 38.97 -7.23
N ASN A 992 -19.59 38.91 -5.91
CA ASN A 992 -18.64 39.48 -4.94
C ASN A 992 -17.25 38.85 -5.10
N ALA A 993 -17.16 37.52 -5.13
CA ALA A 993 -15.88 36.83 -5.30
C ALA A 993 -15.21 37.18 -6.64
N VAL A 994 -15.98 37.26 -7.73
CA VAL A 994 -15.47 37.70 -9.04
C VAL A 994 -14.91 39.11 -8.96
N TRP A 995 -15.70 40.06 -8.44
CA TRP A 995 -15.29 41.46 -8.39
C TRP A 995 -14.08 41.67 -7.47
N TYR A 996 -14.09 41.12 -6.26
CA TYR A 996 -12.95 41.26 -5.34
C TYR A 996 -11.69 40.60 -5.91
N SER A 997 -11.78 39.41 -6.51
CA SER A 997 -10.61 38.77 -7.14
C SER A 997 -9.96 39.59 -8.26
N GLN A 998 -10.70 40.53 -8.87
CA GLN A 998 -10.19 41.43 -9.90
C GLN A 998 -9.63 42.75 -9.36
N ASN A 999 -9.91 43.08 -8.09
CA ASN A 999 -9.61 44.40 -7.52
C ASN A 999 -8.71 44.36 -6.28
N VAL A 1000 -8.55 43.21 -5.62
CA VAL A 1000 -7.64 43.04 -4.47
C VAL A 1000 -6.20 43.34 -4.86
N ARG A 1001 -5.44 43.93 -3.93
CA ARG A 1001 -4.01 44.21 -4.09
C ARG A 1001 -3.15 43.05 -3.61
N GLU A 1002 -1.90 42.99 -4.04
CA GLU A 1002 -0.95 41.93 -3.65
C GLU A 1002 -0.68 41.87 -2.12
N ASP A 1003 -0.87 42.97 -1.39
CA ASP A 1003 -0.73 43.03 0.07
C ASP A 1003 -1.96 42.54 0.85
N GLN A 1004 -3.06 42.24 0.16
CA GLN A 1004 -4.35 41.91 0.78
C GLN A 1004 -4.68 40.43 0.62
N ARG A 1005 -5.29 39.84 1.66
CA ARG A 1005 -5.74 38.45 1.62
C ARG A 1005 -7.19 38.36 1.17
N LEU A 1006 -7.50 37.48 0.22
CA LEU A 1006 -8.85 37.19 -0.25
C LEU A 1006 -9.24 35.74 0.06
N VAL A 1007 -10.28 35.58 0.88
CA VAL A 1007 -10.88 34.28 1.21
C VAL A 1007 -12.29 34.23 0.66
N VAL A 1008 -12.63 33.12 -0.01
CA VAL A 1008 -13.94 32.94 -0.64
C VAL A 1008 -14.63 31.72 -0.04
N ARG A 1009 -15.83 31.90 0.50
CA ARG A 1009 -16.64 30.80 1.04
C ARG A 1009 -17.63 30.29 0.00
N VAL A 1010 -17.57 29.00 -0.32
CA VAL A 1010 -18.29 28.36 -1.43
C VAL A 1010 -19.29 27.32 -0.93
N HIS A 1011 -20.53 27.44 -1.39
CA HIS A 1011 -21.64 26.53 -1.12
C HIS A 1011 -22.09 25.78 -2.39
N SER A 1012 -23.24 25.11 -2.33
CA SER A 1012 -23.75 24.30 -3.45
C SER A 1012 -24.18 25.11 -4.66
N GLN A 1013 -24.80 26.28 -4.47
CA GLN A 1013 -25.43 27.03 -5.56
C GLN A 1013 -24.38 27.55 -6.55
N GLU A 1014 -23.18 27.86 -6.06
CA GLU A 1014 -22.06 28.42 -6.80
C GLU A 1014 -21.56 27.49 -7.90
N LEU A 1015 -21.63 26.17 -7.69
CA LEU A 1015 -21.25 25.15 -8.69
C LEU A 1015 -22.12 25.17 -9.95
N PHE A 1016 -23.32 25.75 -9.87
CA PHE A 1016 -24.28 25.80 -10.96
C PHE A 1016 -24.39 27.19 -11.59
N ARG A 1017 -23.50 28.11 -11.19
CA ARG A 1017 -23.47 29.51 -11.65
C ARG A 1017 -22.12 29.80 -12.30
N PRO A 1018 -22.03 30.80 -13.19
CA PRO A 1018 -20.80 31.05 -13.94
C PRO A 1018 -19.67 31.68 -13.10
N TYR A 1019 -19.94 32.12 -11.88
CA TYR A 1019 -19.05 32.99 -11.11
C TYR A 1019 -17.72 32.34 -10.72
N LEU A 1020 -17.72 31.08 -10.24
CA LEU A 1020 -16.46 30.41 -9.85
C LEU A 1020 -15.46 30.31 -11.01
N LYS A 1021 -15.94 30.16 -12.25
CA LYS A 1021 -15.08 30.12 -13.45
C LYS A 1021 -14.60 31.51 -13.89
N GLN A 1022 -15.24 32.58 -13.42
CA GLN A 1022 -14.90 33.97 -13.72
C GLN A 1022 -14.01 34.60 -12.64
N THR A 1023 -13.90 33.97 -11.47
CA THR A 1023 -13.00 34.36 -10.39
C THR A 1023 -11.54 34.18 -10.83
N PHE A 1024 -10.70 35.19 -10.56
CA PHE A 1024 -9.26 35.14 -10.81
C PHE A 1024 -8.62 34.34 -9.67
N VAL A 1025 -8.51 33.02 -9.85
CA VAL A 1025 -8.16 32.06 -8.80
C VAL A 1025 -6.74 32.27 -8.25
N GLU A 1026 -5.84 32.83 -9.07
CA GLU A 1026 -4.51 33.26 -8.67
C GLU A 1026 -4.54 34.28 -7.53
N ASN A 1027 -5.55 35.17 -7.50
CA ASN A 1027 -5.72 36.25 -6.53
C ASN A 1027 -6.57 35.85 -5.32
N VAL A 1028 -7.04 34.60 -5.25
CA VAL A 1028 -7.72 34.06 -4.07
C VAL A 1028 -6.71 33.25 -3.26
N ASP A 1029 -6.53 33.57 -1.99
CA ASP A 1029 -5.63 32.83 -1.11
C ASP A 1029 -6.22 31.49 -0.69
N THR A 1030 -7.50 31.47 -0.35
CA THR A 1030 -8.16 30.24 0.11
C THR A 1030 -9.65 30.21 -0.24
N PHE A 1031 -10.11 29.05 -0.69
CA PHE A 1031 -11.52 28.72 -0.84
C PHE A 1031 -11.98 27.83 0.32
N ILE A 1032 -12.95 28.31 1.08
CA ILE A 1032 -13.60 27.55 2.16
C ILE A 1032 -14.84 26.87 1.59
N PHE A 1033 -14.88 25.55 1.61
CA PHE A 1033 -16.03 24.75 1.19
C PHE A 1033 -16.78 24.18 2.38
N VAL A 1034 -18.11 24.20 2.34
CA VAL A 1034 -18.94 23.66 3.43
C VAL A 1034 -19.04 22.13 3.46
N GLY A 1035 -18.54 21.45 2.43
CA GLY A 1035 -18.54 19.98 2.35
C GLY A 1035 -17.66 19.44 1.22
N GLU A 1036 -17.18 18.20 1.38
CA GLU A 1036 -16.20 17.59 0.47
C GLU A 1036 -16.71 17.45 -0.96
N LEU A 1037 -17.97 17.08 -1.15
CA LEU A 1037 -18.51 16.92 -2.50
C LEU A 1037 -18.48 18.24 -3.29
N ILE A 1038 -18.73 19.36 -2.62
CA ILE A 1038 -18.73 20.68 -3.26
C ILE A 1038 -17.30 21.06 -3.65
N ARG A 1039 -16.34 20.83 -2.75
CA ARG A 1039 -14.91 21.03 -3.00
C ARG A 1039 -14.44 20.20 -4.19
N ALA A 1040 -14.72 18.89 -4.18
CA ALA A 1040 -14.32 17.98 -5.22
C ALA A 1040 -14.91 18.36 -6.59
N ALA A 1041 -16.17 18.78 -6.64
CA ALA A 1041 -16.80 19.27 -7.87
C ALA A 1041 -16.15 20.57 -8.38
N ALA A 1042 -15.82 21.51 -7.49
CA ALA A 1042 -15.12 22.74 -7.87
C ALA A 1042 -13.71 22.47 -8.42
N VAL A 1043 -12.96 21.58 -7.77
CA VAL A 1043 -11.62 21.15 -8.23
C VAL A 1043 -11.72 20.46 -9.59
N THR A 1044 -12.66 19.52 -9.73
CA THR A 1044 -12.75 18.66 -10.91
C THR A 1044 -13.31 19.38 -12.16
N SER A 1045 -14.29 20.28 -11.99
CA SER A 1045 -15.01 20.88 -13.13
C SER A 1045 -14.95 22.41 -13.23
N HIS A 1046 -14.40 23.10 -12.23
CA HIS A 1046 -14.31 24.57 -12.19
C HIS A 1046 -12.87 25.10 -12.16
N GLY A 1047 -11.86 24.22 -12.12
CA GLY A 1047 -10.45 24.61 -12.20
C GLY A 1047 -9.91 25.23 -10.91
N ILE A 1048 -10.57 25.00 -9.78
CA ILE A 1048 -10.06 25.43 -8.47
C ILE A 1048 -8.87 24.55 -8.07
N PRO A 1049 -7.68 25.11 -7.76
CA PRO A 1049 -6.52 24.33 -7.35
C PRO A 1049 -6.75 23.65 -5.99
N PRO A 1050 -6.54 22.33 -5.86
CA PRO A 1050 -6.82 21.60 -4.62
C PRO A 1050 -6.03 22.13 -3.41
N GLU A 1051 -4.81 22.63 -3.62
CA GLU A 1051 -3.94 23.21 -2.59
C GLU A 1051 -4.47 24.52 -2.00
N LYS A 1052 -5.38 25.22 -2.70
CA LYS A 1052 -6.04 26.44 -2.21
C LYS A 1052 -7.40 26.17 -1.55
N THR A 1053 -7.73 24.91 -1.27
CA THR A 1053 -9.05 24.52 -0.74
C THR A 1053 -8.99 24.00 0.69
N VAL A 1054 -10.00 24.36 1.48
CA VAL A 1054 -10.22 23.81 2.83
C VAL A 1054 -11.70 23.51 3.02
N ILE A 1055 -12.01 22.51 3.85
CA ILE A 1055 -13.39 22.15 4.20
C ILE A 1055 -13.68 22.67 5.59
N ILE A 1056 -14.63 23.60 5.71
CA ILE A 1056 -15.11 24.08 7.01
C ILE A 1056 -16.65 24.04 6.96
N PRO A 1057 -17.30 23.14 7.73
CA PRO A 1057 -18.74 22.96 7.70
C PRO A 1057 -19.48 24.18 8.27
N ASN A 1058 -20.81 24.16 8.21
CA ASN A 1058 -21.60 25.18 8.90
C ASN A 1058 -21.59 24.94 10.42
N PRO A 1059 -21.55 26.03 11.22
CA PRO A 1059 -21.55 25.91 12.68
C PRO A 1059 -22.91 25.46 13.22
N VAL A 1060 -22.89 24.60 14.24
CA VAL A 1060 -24.04 24.12 15.02
C VAL A 1060 -23.92 24.65 16.45
N ASP A 1061 -24.98 25.29 16.95
CA ASP A 1061 -25.00 25.86 18.30
C ASP A 1061 -25.46 24.81 19.33
N ILE A 1062 -24.56 23.90 19.67
CA ILE A 1062 -24.83 22.77 20.55
C ILE A 1062 -25.35 23.23 21.92
N GLU A 1063 -24.76 24.27 22.49
CA GLU A 1063 -25.14 24.81 23.81
C GLU A 1063 -26.59 25.29 23.84
N SER A 1064 -27.06 25.99 22.80
CA SER A 1064 -28.45 26.48 22.77
C SER A 1064 -29.45 25.37 22.45
N LEU A 1065 -29.02 24.30 21.77
CA LEU A 1065 -29.85 23.15 21.40
C LEU A 1065 -29.98 22.10 22.53
N ALA A 1066 -29.17 22.18 23.58
CA ALA A 1066 -29.15 21.27 24.73
C ALA A 1066 -30.34 21.47 25.71
N ILE A 1067 -31.56 21.58 25.17
CA ILE A 1067 -32.81 21.67 25.94
C ILE A 1067 -33.37 20.25 26.13
N PRO A 1068 -33.71 19.83 27.38
CA PRO A 1068 -34.33 18.53 27.62
C PRO A 1068 -35.60 18.31 26.77
N LYS A 1069 -35.76 17.09 26.22
CA LYS A 1069 -36.93 16.71 25.44
C LYS A 1069 -38.21 16.73 26.28
N GLU A 1070 -39.33 17.13 25.67
CA GLU A 1070 -40.65 16.98 26.28
C GLU A 1070 -41.01 15.48 26.41
N PRO A 1071 -41.77 15.06 27.43
CA PRO A 1071 -42.19 13.67 27.57
C PRO A 1071 -43.06 13.20 26.38
N GLY A 1072 -42.78 12.02 25.83
CA GLY A 1072 -43.62 11.40 24.78
C GLY A 1072 -43.28 11.81 23.34
N VAL A 1073 -42.13 12.48 23.12
CA VAL A 1073 -41.74 12.96 21.78
C VAL A 1073 -41.11 11.90 20.88
N GLU A 1074 -40.91 10.67 21.37
CA GLU A 1074 -40.19 9.59 20.67
C GLU A 1074 -40.80 9.24 19.30
N LYS A 1075 -42.11 9.49 19.13
CA LYS A 1075 -42.87 9.28 17.88
C LYS A 1075 -43.16 10.57 17.11
N THR A 1076 -42.54 11.69 17.51
CA THR A 1076 -42.69 12.97 16.83
C THR A 1076 -41.54 13.20 15.85
N ILE A 1077 -41.89 13.25 14.56
CA ILE A 1077 -40.99 13.48 13.43
C ILE A 1077 -40.98 14.97 13.11
N GLY A 1078 -39.81 15.60 13.19
CA GLY A 1078 -39.60 16.99 12.82
C GLY A 1078 -39.07 17.10 11.39
N PHE A 1079 -39.68 17.98 10.60
CA PHE A 1079 -39.28 18.29 9.23
C PHE A 1079 -39.15 19.81 9.05
N VAL A 1080 -37.96 20.30 8.70
CA VAL A 1080 -37.67 21.74 8.67
C VAL A 1080 -37.46 22.23 7.23
N GLY A 1081 -38.34 23.11 6.78
CA GLY A 1081 -38.30 23.75 5.47
C GLY A 1081 -38.77 22.83 4.36
N ILE A 1082 -39.95 23.13 3.80
CA ILE A 1082 -40.55 22.34 2.70
C ILE A 1082 -40.28 22.92 1.31
N VAL A 1083 -39.66 24.09 1.21
CA VAL A 1083 -39.41 24.82 -0.05
C VAL A 1083 -37.92 24.86 -0.36
N PRO A 1084 -37.48 24.59 -1.61
CA PRO A 1084 -38.26 24.22 -2.81
C PRO A 1084 -38.62 22.71 -2.88
N ARG A 1085 -39.28 22.27 -3.96
CA ARG A 1085 -39.74 20.87 -4.18
C ARG A 1085 -38.63 19.84 -3.97
N SER A 1086 -37.37 20.21 -4.21
CA SER A 1086 -36.20 19.35 -3.96
C SER A 1086 -36.02 18.97 -2.48
N LYS A 1087 -36.78 19.57 -1.54
CA LYS A 1087 -36.89 19.12 -0.15
C LYS A 1087 -37.72 17.84 0.00
N ARG A 1088 -38.49 17.46 -1.03
CA ARG A 1088 -39.25 16.20 -1.13
C ARG A 1088 -40.20 15.94 0.05
N LEU A 1089 -41.13 16.88 0.27
CA LEU A 1089 -42.22 16.69 1.23
C LEU A 1089 -43.03 15.42 0.94
N ASP A 1090 -43.21 15.06 -0.33
CA ASP A 1090 -43.84 13.83 -0.77
C ASP A 1090 -43.21 12.58 -0.14
N ARG A 1091 -41.88 12.51 -0.11
CA ARG A 1091 -41.14 11.37 0.48
C ARG A 1091 -41.23 11.35 2.00
N ALA A 1092 -41.31 12.52 2.65
CA ALA A 1092 -41.55 12.57 4.09
C ALA A 1092 -42.95 12.06 4.46
N LEU A 1093 -43.94 12.32 3.60
CA LEU A 1093 -45.29 11.74 3.73
C LEU A 1093 -45.29 10.23 3.47
N ASP A 1094 -44.48 9.72 2.54
CA ASP A 1094 -44.31 8.26 2.35
C ASP A 1094 -43.81 7.60 3.65
N VAL A 1095 -42.77 8.16 4.28
CA VAL A 1095 -42.26 7.68 5.57
C VAL A 1095 -43.36 7.68 6.63
N LEU A 1096 -44.09 8.80 6.75
CA LEU A 1096 -45.16 8.92 7.74
C LEU A 1096 -46.28 7.90 7.51
N GLU A 1097 -46.72 7.69 6.28
CA GLU A 1097 -47.78 6.73 5.98
C GLU A 1097 -47.35 5.29 6.27
N ASP A 1098 -46.11 4.92 5.91
CA ASP A 1098 -45.54 3.61 6.26
C ASP A 1098 -45.52 3.39 7.78
N LEU A 1099 -45.19 4.44 8.55
CA LEU A 1099 -45.22 4.41 10.02
C LEU A 1099 -46.65 4.32 10.56
N LEU A 1100 -47.58 5.18 10.11
CA LEU A 1100 -48.98 5.22 10.56
C LEU A 1100 -49.73 3.91 10.30
N ASN A 1101 -49.38 3.22 9.22
CA ASN A 1101 -49.95 1.90 8.91
C ASN A 1101 -49.53 0.82 9.93
N ARG A 1102 -48.42 1.03 10.65
CA ARG A 1102 -47.87 0.11 11.65
C ARG A 1102 -48.18 0.58 13.07
N ASP A 1103 -48.16 1.89 13.32
CA ASP A 1103 -48.42 2.54 14.60
C ASP A 1103 -49.08 3.92 14.38
N PRO A 1104 -50.34 4.12 14.79
CA PRO A 1104 -51.08 5.35 14.54
C PRO A 1104 -50.65 6.55 15.41
N GLU A 1105 -49.71 6.38 16.35
CA GLU A 1105 -49.26 7.44 17.26
C GLU A 1105 -48.17 8.35 16.67
N PHE A 1106 -47.63 8.03 15.47
CA PHE A 1106 -46.63 8.88 14.82
C PHE A 1106 -47.22 10.20 14.33
N VAL A 1107 -46.46 11.28 14.52
CA VAL A 1107 -46.83 12.64 14.08
C VAL A 1107 -45.69 13.30 13.33
N LEU A 1108 -45.98 13.90 12.17
CA LEU A 1108 -45.08 14.74 11.40
C LEU A 1108 -45.34 16.22 11.69
N ARG A 1109 -44.36 16.90 12.28
CA ARG A 1109 -44.38 18.35 12.54
C ARG A 1109 -43.49 19.07 11.54
N ILE A 1110 -44.07 20.01 10.80
CA ILE A 1110 -43.40 20.78 9.75
C ILE A 1110 -43.13 22.19 10.25
N LYS A 1111 -41.85 22.59 10.25
CA LYS A 1111 -41.39 23.93 10.64
C LYS A 1111 -40.87 24.71 9.45
N GLY A 1112 -41.22 25.99 9.35
CA GLY A 1112 -40.67 26.90 8.33
C GLY A 1112 -41.74 27.63 7.53
N LYS A 1113 -41.30 28.31 6.48
CA LYS A 1113 -42.16 29.05 5.55
C LYS A 1113 -42.77 28.09 4.52
N THR A 1114 -43.94 28.46 4.04
CA THR A 1114 -44.71 27.78 2.99
C THR A 1114 -44.41 28.41 1.62
N PRO A 1115 -44.66 27.70 0.49
CA PRO A 1115 -44.49 28.24 -0.85
C PRO A 1115 -45.11 29.63 -1.07
N GLU A 1116 -46.25 29.89 -0.44
CA GLU A 1116 -47.02 31.13 -0.52
C GLU A 1116 -46.28 32.33 0.08
N ASP A 1117 -45.35 32.09 1.01
CA ASP A 1117 -44.55 33.12 1.68
C ASP A 1117 -43.40 33.65 0.80
N TYR A 1118 -43.09 32.98 -0.32
CA TYR A 1118 -41.97 33.32 -1.20
C TYR A 1118 -42.45 34.00 -2.50
N PRO A 1119 -42.16 35.30 -2.71
CA PRO A 1119 -42.63 36.03 -3.90
C PRO A 1119 -42.23 35.40 -5.24
N TRP A 1120 -41.06 34.75 -5.30
CA TRP A 1120 -40.52 34.13 -6.51
C TRP A 1120 -41.21 32.79 -6.87
N MET A 1121 -41.89 32.14 -5.93
CA MET A 1121 -42.65 30.89 -6.18
C MET A 1121 -43.86 31.11 -7.09
N LYS A 1122 -44.41 32.33 -7.14
CA LYS A 1122 -45.52 32.69 -8.04
C LYS A 1122 -45.20 32.45 -9.52
N ASN A 1123 -43.92 32.46 -9.88
CA ASN A 1123 -43.46 32.23 -11.26
C ASN A 1123 -43.09 30.75 -11.52
N ARG A 1124 -43.45 29.81 -10.64
CA ARG A 1124 -43.14 28.37 -10.74
C ARG A 1124 -44.41 27.50 -10.65
N PRO A 1125 -45.28 27.52 -11.68
CA PRO A 1125 -46.61 26.90 -11.60
C PRO A 1125 -46.58 25.38 -11.42
N GLU A 1126 -45.59 24.68 -11.97
CA GLU A 1126 -45.46 23.23 -11.78
C GLU A 1126 -45.09 22.87 -10.34
N GLU A 1127 -44.24 23.68 -9.72
CA GLU A 1127 -43.84 23.51 -8.33
C GLU A 1127 -45.02 23.77 -7.39
N MET A 1128 -45.84 24.78 -7.68
CA MET A 1128 -47.08 25.03 -6.92
C MET A 1128 -48.07 23.86 -7.02
N ARG A 1129 -48.25 23.26 -8.22
CA ARG A 1129 -49.10 22.07 -8.38
C ARG A 1129 -48.63 20.88 -7.54
N PHE A 1130 -47.31 20.71 -7.38
CA PHE A 1130 -46.76 19.68 -6.51
C PHE A 1130 -47.22 19.88 -5.06
N TYR A 1131 -47.15 21.10 -4.52
CA TYR A 1131 -47.62 21.37 -3.15
C TYR A 1131 -49.14 21.24 -3.02
N GLU A 1132 -49.92 21.68 -4.01
CA GLU A 1132 -51.37 21.46 -4.03
C GLU A 1132 -51.76 19.98 -3.99
N GLN A 1133 -50.94 19.09 -4.56
CA GLN A 1133 -51.12 17.65 -4.45
C GLN A 1133 -50.75 17.15 -3.05
N GLN A 1134 -49.62 17.62 -2.48
CA GLN A 1134 -49.20 17.19 -1.15
C GLN A 1134 -50.13 17.69 -0.05
N TYR A 1135 -50.69 18.89 -0.15
CA TYR A 1135 -51.67 19.39 0.81
C TYR A 1135 -52.97 18.58 0.78
N ARG A 1136 -53.44 18.17 -0.41
CA ARG A 1136 -54.57 17.23 -0.51
C ARG A 1136 -54.26 15.88 0.13
N ARG A 1137 -53.06 15.33 -0.12
CA ARG A 1137 -52.60 14.09 0.52
C ARG A 1137 -52.54 14.23 2.05
N ILE A 1138 -52.07 15.37 2.56
CA ILE A 1138 -52.05 15.68 3.99
C ILE A 1138 -53.47 15.75 4.57
N ASP A 1139 -54.42 16.37 3.88
CA ASP A 1139 -55.83 16.40 4.32
C ASP A 1139 -56.43 15.00 4.41
N GLU A 1140 -56.10 14.12 3.45
CA GLU A 1140 -56.50 12.71 3.46
C GLU A 1140 -55.87 11.92 4.61
N ILE A 1141 -54.56 12.09 4.85
CA ILE A 1141 -53.85 11.49 5.98
C ILE A 1141 -54.48 11.95 7.30
N ASN A 1142 -54.70 13.25 7.48
CA ASN A 1142 -55.29 13.82 8.70
C ASN A 1142 -56.77 13.43 8.87
N ALA A 1143 -57.51 13.17 7.79
CA ALA A 1143 -58.87 12.64 7.87
C ALA A 1143 -58.89 11.19 8.39
N ARG A 1144 -57.88 10.39 8.05
CA ARG A 1144 -57.73 9.00 8.52
C ARG A 1144 -57.08 8.92 9.90
N PHE A 1145 -56.11 9.77 10.18
CA PHE A 1145 -55.32 9.86 11.41
C PHE A 1145 -55.30 11.31 11.92
N PRO A 1146 -56.29 11.72 12.74
CA PRO A 1146 -56.42 13.11 13.16
C PRO A 1146 -55.17 13.67 13.83
N GLY A 1147 -54.59 14.71 13.22
CA GLY A 1147 -53.41 15.41 13.76
C GLY A 1147 -52.06 14.77 13.41
N ALA A 1148 -52.03 13.78 12.51
CA ALA A 1148 -50.80 13.13 12.08
C ALA A 1148 -49.83 14.07 11.34
N VAL A 1149 -50.31 15.16 10.71
CA VAL A 1149 -49.46 16.20 10.10
C VAL A 1149 -49.81 17.57 10.66
N VAL A 1150 -48.83 18.28 11.22
CA VAL A 1150 -48.99 19.58 11.88
C VAL A 1150 -48.01 20.61 11.30
N PHE A 1151 -48.51 21.80 10.94
CA PHE A 1151 -47.68 22.94 10.52
C PHE A 1151 -47.46 23.91 11.67
N ASP A 1152 -46.20 24.10 12.08
CA ASP A 1152 -45.80 24.92 13.23
C ASP A 1152 -45.38 26.37 12.88
N GLY A 1153 -45.50 26.75 11.60
CA GLY A 1153 -45.12 28.06 11.07
C GLY A 1153 -43.64 28.43 11.24
N PHE A 1154 -43.24 29.60 10.74
CA PHE A 1154 -41.86 30.11 10.89
C PHE A 1154 -41.65 30.78 12.26
N SER A 1155 -40.58 30.42 12.98
CA SER A 1155 -40.16 31.04 14.25
C SER A 1155 -38.63 31.03 14.36
N PRO A 1156 -38.00 32.07 14.94
CA PRO A 1156 -36.56 32.09 15.19
C PRO A 1156 -36.11 31.17 16.34
N ASN A 1157 -37.02 30.76 17.24
CA ASN A 1157 -36.67 29.89 18.37
C ASN A 1157 -36.70 28.41 17.97
N MET A 1158 -35.66 27.94 17.27
CA MET A 1158 -35.54 26.55 16.84
C MET A 1158 -35.22 25.59 17.99
N ALA A 1159 -34.46 26.02 18.99
CA ALA A 1159 -34.09 25.18 20.14
C ALA A 1159 -35.31 24.68 20.92
N GLU A 1160 -36.26 25.57 21.23
CA GLU A 1160 -37.52 25.18 21.87
C GLU A 1160 -38.32 24.21 20.98
N TRP A 1161 -38.33 24.42 19.66
CA TRP A 1161 -39.05 23.52 18.76
C TRP A 1161 -38.44 22.12 18.74
N TYR A 1162 -37.11 21.99 18.71
CA TYR A 1162 -36.44 20.69 18.76
C TYR A 1162 -36.68 19.95 20.08
N SER A 1163 -36.98 20.63 21.21
CA SER A 1163 -37.39 19.95 22.45
C SER A 1163 -38.67 19.12 22.29
N LYS A 1164 -39.50 19.42 21.28
CA LYS A 1164 -40.77 18.77 20.95
C LYS A 1164 -40.62 17.67 19.89
N VAL A 1165 -39.41 17.37 19.45
CA VAL A 1165 -39.10 16.47 18.33
C VAL A 1165 -38.21 15.34 18.81
N GLY A 1166 -38.64 14.10 18.64
CA GLY A 1166 -37.84 12.91 18.95
C GLY A 1166 -37.05 12.36 17.76
N ILE A 1167 -37.52 12.62 16.53
CA ILE A 1167 -36.87 12.17 15.29
C ILE A 1167 -36.75 13.37 14.34
N VAL A 1168 -35.59 13.65 13.78
CA VAL A 1168 -35.47 14.63 12.68
C VAL A 1168 -35.29 13.94 11.35
N LEU A 1169 -36.04 14.39 10.36
CA LEU A 1169 -36.08 13.78 9.03
C LEU A 1169 -35.64 14.77 7.96
N SER A 1170 -34.81 14.30 7.04
CA SER A 1170 -34.55 14.98 5.77
C SER A 1170 -34.71 14.02 4.59
N THR A 1171 -35.53 14.41 3.63
CA THR A 1171 -35.75 13.66 2.38
C THR A 1171 -35.27 14.41 1.15
N SER A 1172 -34.43 15.44 1.34
CA SER A 1172 -33.93 16.28 0.25
C SER A 1172 -33.23 15.50 -0.87
N GLU A 1173 -33.37 15.97 -2.11
CA GLU A 1173 -32.63 15.43 -3.26
C GLU A 1173 -31.14 15.77 -3.20
N PHE A 1174 -30.79 16.94 -2.63
CA PHE A 1174 -29.41 17.40 -2.49
C PHE A 1174 -29.29 18.52 -1.46
N GLU A 1175 -28.23 18.49 -0.66
CA GLU A 1175 -27.83 19.56 0.26
C GLU A 1175 -26.31 19.64 0.34
N SER A 1176 -25.75 20.85 0.39
CA SER A 1176 -24.32 21.02 0.71
C SER A 1176 -24.00 20.73 2.17
N PHE A 1177 -24.92 21.06 3.08
CA PHE A 1177 -24.89 20.76 4.51
C PHE A 1177 -26.30 20.98 5.10
N HIS A 1178 -27.00 19.92 5.51
CA HIS A 1178 -28.37 20.04 6.02
C HIS A 1178 -28.39 20.27 7.54
N LEU A 1179 -28.40 21.53 7.98
CA LEU A 1179 -28.37 21.91 9.40
C LEU A 1179 -29.36 21.12 10.27
N THR A 1180 -30.59 20.87 9.80
CA THR A 1180 -31.61 20.12 10.57
C THR A 1180 -31.16 18.76 11.10
N ILE A 1181 -30.35 18.01 10.34
CA ILE A 1181 -29.84 16.72 10.79
C ILE A 1181 -28.85 16.90 11.94
N ALA A 1182 -27.94 17.86 11.80
CA ALA A 1182 -26.95 18.18 12.82
C ALA A 1182 -27.59 18.82 14.07
N ASP A 1183 -28.51 19.78 13.89
CA ASP A 1183 -29.23 20.44 14.97
C ASP A 1183 -30.11 19.46 15.75
N GLY A 1184 -30.84 18.60 15.03
CA GLY A 1184 -31.68 17.59 15.67
C GLY A 1184 -30.84 16.61 16.48
N ALA A 1185 -29.73 16.12 15.92
CA ALA A 1185 -28.78 15.30 16.65
C ALA A 1185 -28.22 16.03 17.89
N ALA A 1186 -27.86 17.32 17.78
CA ALA A 1186 -27.40 18.15 18.90
C ALA A 1186 -28.45 18.26 20.02
N SER A 1187 -29.73 18.32 19.63
CA SER A 1187 -30.85 18.37 20.58
C SER A 1187 -31.19 17.02 21.21
N GLY A 1188 -30.54 15.92 20.79
CA GLY A 1188 -30.86 14.55 21.22
C GLY A 1188 -32.00 13.87 20.45
N ALA A 1189 -32.45 14.42 19.32
CA ALA A 1189 -33.39 13.73 18.42
C ALA A 1189 -32.64 12.72 17.55
N LEU A 1190 -33.28 11.60 17.18
CA LEU A 1190 -32.76 10.62 16.24
C LEU A 1190 -32.62 11.24 14.83
N PRO A 1191 -31.40 11.37 14.30
CA PRO A 1191 -31.19 11.92 12.97
C PRO A 1191 -31.36 10.87 11.87
N LEU A 1192 -32.25 11.14 10.90
CA LEU A 1192 -32.45 10.29 9.73
C LEU A 1192 -32.57 11.08 8.43
N ALA A 1193 -31.90 10.59 7.40
CA ALA A 1193 -31.81 11.26 6.11
C ALA A 1193 -31.76 10.27 4.95
N LEU A 1194 -32.32 10.64 3.80
CA LEU A 1194 -31.96 9.96 2.55
C LEU A 1194 -30.47 10.21 2.25
N ASN A 1195 -29.77 9.24 1.67
CA ASN A 1195 -28.37 9.41 1.27
C ASN A 1195 -28.23 10.25 0.00
N TRP A 1196 -28.65 11.50 0.03
CA TRP A 1196 -28.43 12.41 -1.10
C TRP A 1196 -26.93 12.51 -1.43
N PRO A 1197 -26.57 12.87 -2.68
CA PRO A 1197 -25.17 12.95 -3.08
C PRO A 1197 -24.32 13.76 -2.08
N GLY A 1198 -23.32 13.11 -1.47
CA GLY A 1198 -22.39 13.71 -0.52
C GLY A 1198 -22.80 13.63 0.95
N ALA A 1199 -24.00 13.16 1.29
CA ALA A 1199 -24.45 13.03 2.67
C ALA A 1199 -23.53 12.14 3.52
N ASP A 1200 -23.05 11.04 2.95
CA ASP A 1200 -22.11 10.09 3.58
C ASP A 1200 -20.71 10.67 3.85
N ARG A 1201 -20.40 11.84 3.30
CA ARG A 1201 -19.18 12.60 3.59
C ARG A 1201 -19.34 13.62 4.71
N ILE A 1202 -20.58 13.85 5.14
CA ILE A 1202 -20.95 14.81 6.18
C ILE A 1202 -21.43 14.06 7.43
N TYR A 1203 -22.35 13.12 7.25
CA TYR A 1203 -23.02 12.40 8.32
C TYR A 1203 -22.63 10.91 8.33
N PRO A 1204 -22.66 10.26 9.51
CA PRO A 1204 -22.47 8.82 9.62
C PRO A 1204 -23.48 8.05 8.76
N THR A 1205 -23.03 6.97 8.11
CA THR A 1205 -23.91 6.11 7.28
C THR A 1205 -25.04 5.46 8.07
N ALA A 1206 -24.91 5.33 9.39
CA ALA A 1206 -25.97 4.90 10.30
C ALA A 1206 -27.20 5.84 10.30
N TRP A 1207 -27.02 7.11 9.96
CA TRP A 1207 -28.11 8.10 9.87
C TRP A 1207 -28.73 8.17 8.48
N LEU A 1208 -28.18 7.43 7.52
CA LEU A 1208 -28.50 7.54 6.11
C LEU A 1208 -29.21 6.28 5.60
N ALA A 1209 -30.17 6.49 4.72
CA ALA A 1209 -30.98 5.45 4.11
C ALA A 1209 -31.09 5.63 2.58
N GLY A 1210 -31.29 4.52 1.85
CA GLY A 1210 -31.45 4.56 0.41
C GLY A 1210 -32.85 5.00 0.00
N THR A 1211 -33.86 4.50 0.71
CA THR A 1211 -35.28 4.68 0.41
C THR A 1211 -36.08 5.22 1.61
N SER A 1212 -37.29 5.74 1.35
CA SER A 1212 -38.22 6.14 2.42
C SER A 1212 -38.63 4.97 3.30
N SER A 1213 -38.82 3.78 2.73
CA SER A 1213 -39.21 2.60 3.51
C SER A 1213 -38.11 2.14 4.45
N ASP A 1214 -36.84 2.22 4.06
CA ASP A 1214 -35.69 1.94 4.96
C ASP A 1214 -35.68 2.90 6.16
N ILE A 1215 -36.04 4.18 5.96
CA ILE A 1215 -36.15 5.16 7.05
C ILE A 1215 -37.26 4.74 8.02
N ALA A 1216 -38.43 4.37 7.50
CA ALA A 1216 -39.56 3.94 8.32
C ALA A 1216 -39.22 2.68 9.15
N GLU A 1217 -38.51 1.73 8.55
CA GLU A 1217 -38.04 0.52 9.25
C GLU A 1217 -37.06 0.86 10.39
N ARG A 1218 -36.06 1.70 10.14
CA ARG A 1218 -35.11 2.13 11.18
C ARG A 1218 -35.78 2.89 12.32
N ILE A 1219 -36.77 3.73 12.03
CA ILE A 1219 -37.55 4.43 13.06
C ILE A 1219 -38.24 3.41 13.97
N ILE A 1220 -38.90 2.40 13.40
CA ILE A 1220 -39.61 1.39 14.18
C ILE A 1220 -38.66 0.56 15.02
N GLU A 1221 -37.56 0.08 14.44
CA GLU A 1221 -36.56 -0.70 15.18
C GLU A 1221 -35.97 0.10 16.34
N THR A 1222 -35.72 1.40 16.15
CA THR A 1222 -35.14 2.26 17.19
C THR A 1222 -36.14 2.55 18.31
N VAL A 1223 -37.38 2.91 17.94
CA VAL A 1223 -38.44 3.24 18.91
C VAL A 1223 -38.88 2.01 19.71
N THR A 1224 -38.80 0.80 19.14
CA THR A 1224 -39.19 -0.45 19.84
C THR A 1224 -38.11 -1.00 20.78
N ASN A 1225 -36.82 -0.81 20.46
CA ASN A 1225 -35.72 -1.46 21.19
C ASN A 1225 -35.03 -0.60 22.27
N SER A 1226 -35.35 0.68 22.41
CA SER A 1226 -34.52 1.63 23.18
C SER A 1226 -35.19 2.20 24.43
N SER A 1227 -34.47 2.24 25.56
CA SER A 1227 -34.69 3.21 26.64
C SER A 1227 -34.02 4.54 26.26
N SER A 1228 -34.77 5.65 26.28
CA SER A 1228 -34.41 6.95 25.67
C SER A 1228 -33.08 7.59 26.10
N GLU A 1229 -32.51 7.22 27.25
CA GLU A 1229 -31.26 7.83 27.77
C GLU A 1229 -29.97 7.32 27.11
N ILE A 1230 -29.93 6.10 26.55
CA ILE A 1230 -28.69 5.50 25.98
C ILE A 1230 -28.37 6.05 24.57
N VAL A 1231 -29.36 6.59 23.87
CA VAL A 1231 -29.27 7.00 22.45
C VAL A 1231 -28.66 8.40 22.27
N SER A 1232 -28.84 9.32 23.23
CA SER A 1232 -28.40 10.72 23.10
C SER A 1232 -26.87 10.90 23.09
N ASN A 1233 -26.15 10.17 23.97
CA ASN A 1233 -24.68 10.28 24.07
C ASN A 1233 -23.95 9.80 22.80
N GLN A 1234 -24.57 8.94 21.99
CA GLN A 1234 -23.96 8.40 20.76
C GLN A 1234 -23.88 9.42 19.63
N PHE A 1235 -24.76 10.42 19.60
CA PHE A 1235 -24.79 11.42 18.53
C PHE A 1235 -23.82 12.58 18.78
N MET A 1236 -23.61 12.93 20.04
CA MET A 1236 -22.81 14.09 20.46
C MET A 1236 -21.38 14.07 19.89
N ALA A 1237 -20.70 12.91 19.93
CA ALA A 1237 -19.35 12.77 19.37
C ALA A 1237 -19.26 13.10 17.86
N THR A 1238 -20.36 12.93 17.11
CA THR A 1238 -20.42 13.33 15.70
C THR A 1238 -20.65 14.83 15.57
N VAL A 1239 -21.59 15.38 16.35
CA VAL A 1239 -22.01 16.79 16.25
C VAL A 1239 -20.97 17.76 16.79
N GLU A 1240 -20.15 17.37 17.77
CA GLU A 1240 -19.04 18.18 18.31
C GLU A 1240 -18.05 18.63 17.22
N ARG A 1241 -17.96 17.91 16.10
CA ARG A 1241 -17.15 18.32 14.93
C ARG A 1241 -17.70 19.57 14.25
N PHE A 1242 -18.99 19.84 14.42
CA PHE A 1242 -19.70 21.00 13.87
C PHE A 1242 -19.93 22.09 14.92
N ASP A 1243 -19.41 21.94 16.15
CA ASP A 1243 -19.60 22.92 17.20
C ASP A 1243 -19.19 24.32 16.74
N LYS A 1244 -20.04 25.30 17.04
CA LYS A 1244 -19.83 26.70 16.64
C LYS A 1244 -18.44 27.21 17.01
N LYS A 1245 -17.89 26.90 18.19
CA LYS A 1245 -16.60 27.43 18.64
C LYS A 1245 -15.47 26.86 17.79
N ARG A 1246 -15.50 25.56 17.53
CA ARG A 1246 -14.51 24.87 16.70
C ARG A 1246 -14.55 25.35 15.25
N VAL A 1247 -15.73 25.42 14.66
CA VAL A 1247 -15.92 25.88 13.28
C VAL A 1247 -15.46 27.32 13.11
N LEU A 1248 -15.87 28.23 14.00
CA LEU A 1248 -15.47 29.63 13.94
C LEU A 1248 -13.96 29.81 14.14
N SER A 1249 -13.34 29.06 15.04
CA SER A 1249 -11.88 29.05 15.23
C SER A 1249 -11.14 28.64 13.95
N ALA A 1250 -11.61 27.60 13.26
CA ALA A 1250 -11.03 27.18 11.98
C ALA A 1250 -11.18 28.25 10.88
N VAL A 1251 -12.32 28.97 10.83
CA VAL A 1251 -12.50 30.11 9.89
C VAL A 1251 -11.50 31.22 10.21
N LEU A 1252 -11.34 31.57 11.49
CA LEU A 1252 -10.38 32.60 11.91
C LEU A 1252 -8.94 32.22 11.57
N ALA A 1253 -8.54 30.96 11.75
CA ALA A 1253 -7.21 30.49 11.36
C ALA A 1253 -6.96 30.70 9.86
N VAL A 1254 -7.93 30.37 8.99
CA VAL A 1254 -7.81 30.57 7.54
C VAL A 1254 -7.75 32.05 7.15
N LEU A 1255 -8.52 32.90 7.83
CA LEU A 1255 -8.49 34.36 7.62
C LEU A 1255 -7.18 34.98 8.12
N GLY A 1256 -6.54 34.39 9.13
CA GLY A 1256 -5.41 34.95 9.87
C GLY A 1256 -4.08 34.88 9.11
N GLY A 1257 -3.88 33.83 8.29
CA GLY A 1257 -2.62 33.60 7.58
C GLY A 1257 -2.22 32.15 7.65
#